data_AF-A0A7L1G4Z8-F1
#
_entry.id   AF-A0A7L1G4Z8-F1
#
_cell.length_a   1.000
_cell.length_b   1.000
_cell.length_c   1.000
_cell.angle_alpha   90.00
_cell.angle_beta   90.00
_cell.angle_gamma   90.00
#
_symmetry.space_group_name_H-M   'P 1'
#
loop_
_entity.id
_entity.type
_entity.pdbx_description
1 polymer ?
#
loop_
_entity_poly.entity_id
_entity_poly.type
_entity_poly.pdbx_seq_one_letter_code
_entity_poly.pdbx_strand_id
1 'polypeptide(L)'
;GSLLLAVHFYSLPRAAPLIPSTTLGVLLLMLSSLLAYAGIWRSLRNCSLFLTLCLTISAFWCGYGVLFILEGQGVLNATDDFCNALVPGLVTFTVALLLVAVVGFLCREVILALIASAVSLASAHEVAMCSSPTFGSSAVACNYMVICLVGGYFALGRILCFLTKEKIVLPGTDLAKKKTPEQLQSTSGSMNRFAVTGLVLNMLSASVFGCRLLGITDKLFIGQVPWLWAAGVYQLGICILSYRAMDVLMATFFGFTSILKFAGGYCLLHLIWQPEEPSFPTPLLVVFSILFIVLALFLTLKSPVGGLYVLFYVAYCTALACCPKGIFEGGPQGVDVAIFVASALLTLVHLCNVAAGAKIPTGEGAVKALLARSRVLKLREGADLHAPYLGYSKYADAEVLGYACSVLASFAITRTGDPQAPLATVVIPWVVVAGGVLKLLSGSVAFARGKTLESSAFILYAVMWIIWGFTRYGGLYGTARSFHAAVGIVAFMLFNGFIVFCTLFLNIAWFLYSLTFLLISASFLLDAIHALPAGYDIAATLLFGLVSFYCFLSALFNSTFEGSCLSMGRPIVQLSGVGGGTTKCLHLPARKASSVKRIADILKNGGTCGIPTDTVYVLVAACHRPDAVEKAHQSKRQAQDRPMSLWISSLKQLEPAKHLFTPLLWDFMEAAWPSPISLVVPRGAWVDLLGMKDSAKYVGTPQSIAIRIPDCSVTTHLIDMVGPIVVTSANPTGEADTTHHNQVYAKLGDKVDAVLCDGPSPENIASTVVDCTKIDSGNIGFFRVGIIPKAQVKPILIFFLPP
;
A
#
# COMPACT_ATOMS: atom_id res chain seq x y z
N GLY A 1 -9.58 -18.32 -19.64
CA GLY A 1 -10.65 -18.25 -18.64
C GLY A 1 -11.98 -18.44 -19.33
N SER A 2 -12.56 -17.37 -19.88
CA SER A 2 -13.87 -17.40 -20.54
C SER A 2 -14.02 -18.47 -21.62
N LEU A 3 -12.98 -18.76 -22.42
CA LEU A 3 -13.04 -19.85 -23.41
C LEU A 3 -13.27 -21.23 -22.77
N LEU A 4 -12.58 -21.52 -21.66
CA LEU A 4 -12.75 -22.78 -20.94
C LEU A 4 -14.17 -22.91 -20.38
N LEU A 5 -14.71 -21.80 -19.84
CA LEU A 5 -16.08 -21.75 -19.31
C LEU A 5 -17.12 -21.89 -20.43
N ALA A 6 -16.92 -21.23 -21.57
CA ALA A 6 -17.80 -21.37 -22.72
C ALA A 6 -17.86 -22.81 -23.22
N VAL A 7 -16.71 -23.48 -23.34
CA VAL A 7 -16.64 -24.90 -23.74
C VAL A 7 -17.33 -25.80 -22.72
N HIS A 8 -17.12 -25.55 -21.42
CA HIS A 8 -17.77 -26.29 -20.34
C HIS A 8 -19.31 -26.20 -20.44
N PHE A 9 -19.86 -24.98 -20.49
CA PHE A 9 -21.32 -24.78 -20.55
C PHE A 9 -21.94 -25.23 -21.87
N TYR A 10 -21.21 -25.14 -22.99
CA TYR A 10 -21.64 -25.71 -24.27
C TYR A 10 -21.70 -27.25 -24.22
N SER A 11 -20.86 -27.87 -23.40
CA SER A 11 -20.79 -29.33 -23.27
C SER A 11 -21.83 -29.92 -22.31
N LEU A 12 -22.58 -29.11 -21.56
CA LEU A 12 -23.35 -29.55 -20.40
C LEU A 12 -24.60 -30.45 -20.64
N PRO A 13 -25.03 -30.80 -21.87
CA PRO A 13 -25.92 -31.96 -22.02
C PRO A 13 -25.17 -33.27 -22.33
N ARG A 14 -23.83 -33.29 -22.42
CA ARG A 14 -23.05 -34.51 -22.72
C ARG A 14 -22.89 -35.39 -21.49
N ALA A 15 -22.95 -36.71 -21.69
CA ALA A 15 -22.71 -37.71 -20.65
C ALA A 15 -21.31 -37.66 -20.03
N ALA A 16 -20.32 -37.13 -20.76
CA ALA A 16 -18.99 -36.86 -20.24
C ALA A 16 -18.59 -35.41 -20.57
N PRO A 17 -18.18 -34.60 -19.58
CA PRO A 17 -17.73 -33.24 -19.83
C PRO A 17 -16.45 -33.26 -20.68
N LEU A 18 -16.36 -32.32 -21.63
CA LEU A 18 -15.19 -32.17 -22.52
C LEU A 18 -13.91 -31.85 -21.74
N ILE A 19 -14.04 -31.15 -20.62
CA ILE A 19 -12.96 -30.79 -19.71
C ILE A 19 -13.34 -31.32 -18.33
N PRO A 20 -12.55 -32.23 -17.72
CA PRO A 20 -12.81 -32.69 -16.36
C PRO A 20 -12.85 -31.52 -15.37
N SER A 21 -13.77 -31.54 -14.40
CA SER A 21 -13.96 -30.46 -13.42
C SER A 21 -12.66 -30.10 -12.68
N THR A 22 -11.88 -31.09 -12.24
CA THR A 22 -10.57 -30.86 -11.61
C THR A 22 -9.59 -30.11 -12.51
N THR A 23 -9.52 -30.48 -13.79
CA THR A 23 -8.64 -29.82 -14.76
C THR A 23 -9.10 -28.39 -15.04
N LEU A 24 -10.41 -28.19 -15.20
CA LEU A 24 -11.01 -26.87 -15.38
C LEU A 24 -10.68 -25.96 -14.18
N GLY A 25 -10.85 -26.47 -12.96
CA GLY A 25 -10.59 -25.74 -11.73
C GLY A 25 -9.11 -25.32 -11.57
N VAL A 26 -8.16 -26.23 -11.83
CA VAL A 26 -6.72 -25.92 -11.77
C VAL A 26 -6.33 -24.85 -12.79
N LEU A 27 -6.84 -24.95 -14.03
CA LEU A 27 -6.57 -23.95 -15.07
C LEU A 27 -7.14 -22.58 -14.71
N LEU A 28 -8.34 -22.52 -14.13
CA LEU A 28 -8.94 -21.29 -13.64
C LEU A 28 -8.12 -20.66 -12.52
N LEU A 29 -7.60 -21.45 -11.58
CA LEU A 29 -6.71 -20.97 -10.53
C LEU A 29 -5.44 -20.33 -11.11
N MET A 30 -4.74 -21.01 -12.03
CA MET A 30 -3.54 -20.45 -12.67
C MET A 30 -3.83 -19.13 -13.40
N LEU A 31 -4.93 -19.10 -14.16
CA LEU A 31 -5.37 -17.91 -14.89
C LEU A 31 -5.79 -16.77 -13.95
N SER A 32 -6.39 -17.07 -12.80
CA SER A 32 -6.70 -16.07 -11.80
C SER A 32 -5.43 -15.38 -11.31
N SER A 33 -4.39 -16.13 -10.89
CA SER A 33 -3.13 -15.55 -10.42
C SER A 33 -2.45 -14.68 -11.47
N LEU A 34 -2.46 -15.11 -12.75
CA LEU A 34 -1.93 -14.32 -13.86
C LEU A 34 -2.72 -13.01 -14.09
N LEU A 35 -4.05 -13.06 -13.98
CA LEU A 35 -4.91 -11.89 -14.13
C LEU A 35 -4.72 -10.88 -13.00
N ALA A 36 -4.65 -11.35 -11.75
CA ALA A 36 -4.32 -10.50 -10.60
C ALA A 36 -2.96 -9.83 -10.78
N TYR A 37 -1.93 -10.59 -11.18
CA TYR A 37 -0.59 -10.06 -11.44
C TYR A 37 -0.61 -8.98 -12.53
N ALA A 38 -1.28 -9.24 -13.66
CA ALA A 38 -1.40 -8.28 -14.76
C ALA A 38 -2.12 -6.99 -14.34
N GLY A 39 -3.19 -7.11 -13.55
CA GLY A 39 -3.91 -5.97 -12.97
C GLY A 39 -3.01 -5.11 -12.08
N ILE A 40 -2.33 -5.73 -11.11
CA ILE A 40 -1.45 -5.05 -10.14
C ILE A 40 -0.25 -4.40 -10.84
N TRP A 41 0.36 -5.07 -11.82
CA TRP A 41 1.50 -4.52 -12.56
C TRP A 41 1.10 -3.27 -13.36
N ARG A 42 -0.05 -3.33 -14.04
CA ARG A 42 -0.55 -2.21 -14.86
C ARG A 42 -1.11 -1.05 -14.02
N SER A 43 -1.50 -1.29 -12.76
CA SER A 43 -1.90 -0.25 -11.80
C SER A 43 -0.87 0.86 -11.63
N LEU A 44 0.40 0.60 -11.92
CA LEU A 44 1.48 1.60 -11.85
C LEU A 44 1.40 2.66 -12.95
N ARG A 45 0.47 2.54 -13.90
CA ARG A 45 0.35 3.39 -15.10
C ARG A 45 -1.00 4.12 -15.25
N ASN A 46 -1.77 4.30 -14.17
CA ASN A 46 -3.01 5.12 -14.11
C ASN A 46 -4.29 4.58 -14.82
N CYS A 47 -4.69 3.31 -14.61
CA CYS A 47 -6.02 2.81 -15.01
C CYS A 47 -6.74 2.13 -13.84
N SER A 48 -7.64 2.83 -13.14
CA SER A 48 -8.33 2.34 -11.94
C SER A 48 -9.45 1.34 -12.25
N LEU A 49 -10.28 1.56 -13.28
CA LEU A 49 -11.40 0.69 -13.62
C LEU A 49 -10.92 -0.66 -14.17
N PHE A 50 -9.89 -0.64 -15.02
CA PHE A 50 -9.21 -1.85 -15.50
C PHE A 50 -8.66 -2.71 -14.34
N LEU A 51 -8.03 -2.08 -13.36
CA LEU A 51 -7.51 -2.76 -12.17
C LEU A 51 -8.65 -3.44 -11.39
N THR A 52 -9.72 -2.70 -11.09
CA THR A 52 -10.88 -3.24 -10.39
C THR A 52 -11.45 -4.44 -11.13
N LEU A 53 -11.66 -4.33 -12.44
CA LEU A 53 -12.18 -5.41 -13.28
C LEU A 53 -11.28 -6.66 -13.20
N CYS A 54 -9.97 -6.50 -13.37
CA CYS A 54 -9.03 -7.62 -13.32
C CYS A 54 -9.04 -8.31 -11.97
N LEU A 55 -8.99 -7.56 -10.86
CA LEU A 55 -8.99 -8.14 -9.52
C LEU A 55 -10.33 -8.80 -9.17
N THR A 56 -11.45 -8.23 -9.59
CA THR A 56 -12.79 -8.81 -9.38
C THR A 56 -12.95 -10.12 -10.15
N ILE A 57 -12.60 -10.16 -11.44
CA ILE A 57 -12.66 -11.41 -12.24
C ILE A 57 -11.67 -12.44 -11.70
N SER A 58 -10.50 -12.00 -11.25
CA SER A 58 -9.51 -12.87 -10.64
C SER A 58 -10.02 -13.52 -9.35
N ALA A 59 -10.65 -12.75 -8.46
CA ALA A 59 -11.26 -13.28 -7.25
C ALA A 59 -12.41 -14.26 -7.58
N PHE A 60 -13.21 -13.95 -8.60
CA PHE A 60 -14.25 -14.85 -9.11
C PHE A 60 -13.68 -16.19 -9.57
N TRP A 61 -12.72 -16.18 -10.49
CA TRP A 61 -12.09 -17.41 -11.00
C TRP A 61 -11.33 -18.20 -9.92
N CYS A 62 -10.81 -17.51 -8.90
CA CYS A 62 -10.16 -18.16 -7.77
C CYS A 62 -11.14 -19.05 -6.99
N GLY A 63 -12.24 -18.48 -6.48
CA GLY A 63 -13.24 -19.26 -5.72
C GLY A 63 -13.95 -20.30 -6.59
N TYR A 64 -14.31 -19.91 -7.82
CA TYR A 64 -14.95 -20.78 -8.80
C TYR A 64 -14.07 -21.98 -9.18
N GLY A 65 -12.77 -21.76 -9.37
CA GLY A 65 -11.81 -22.82 -9.68
C GLY A 65 -11.65 -23.83 -8.55
N VAL A 66 -11.62 -23.39 -7.28
CA VAL A 66 -11.58 -24.31 -6.13
C VAL A 66 -12.85 -25.15 -6.06
N LEU A 67 -14.03 -24.58 -6.36
CA LEU A 67 -15.29 -25.33 -6.36
C LEU A 67 -15.31 -26.47 -7.38
N PHE A 68 -14.82 -26.23 -8.60
CA PHE A 68 -14.68 -27.30 -9.60
C PHE A 68 -13.69 -28.40 -9.18
N ILE A 69 -12.65 -28.03 -8.41
CA ILE A 69 -11.75 -29.03 -7.83
C ILE A 69 -12.51 -29.87 -6.80
N LEU A 70 -13.28 -29.24 -5.90
CA LEU A 70 -14.06 -29.97 -4.89
C LEU A 70 -15.14 -30.88 -5.52
N GLU A 71 -15.82 -30.41 -6.55
CA GLU A 71 -16.77 -31.20 -7.34
C GLU A 71 -16.07 -32.42 -7.96
N GLY A 72 -14.99 -32.20 -8.71
CA GLY A 72 -14.32 -33.30 -9.39
C GLY A 72 -13.53 -34.26 -8.47
N GLN A 73 -13.34 -33.91 -7.20
CA GLN A 73 -12.81 -34.80 -6.16
C GLN A 73 -13.93 -35.53 -5.37
N GLY A 74 -15.20 -35.29 -5.70
CA GLY A 74 -16.32 -35.93 -5.00
C GLY A 74 -16.46 -35.46 -3.55
N VAL A 75 -16.12 -34.19 -3.25
CA VAL A 75 -16.39 -33.57 -1.95
C VAL A 75 -17.83 -33.04 -1.90
N LEU A 76 -18.39 -32.67 -3.06
CA LEU A 76 -19.74 -32.11 -3.24
C LEU A 76 -20.65 -33.18 -3.88
N ASN A 77 -21.10 -34.17 -3.09
CA ASN A 77 -21.76 -35.37 -3.64
C ASN A 77 -23.30 -35.31 -3.67
N ALA A 78 -23.95 -34.42 -2.91
CA ALA A 78 -25.41 -34.33 -2.97
C ALA A 78 -25.87 -33.54 -4.20
N THR A 79 -27.06 -33.86 -4.70
CA THR A 79 -27.62 -33.36 -5.97
C THR A 79 -27.65 -31.83 -6.08
N ASP A 80 -27.80 -31.12 -4.96
CA ASP A 80 -27.88 -29.65 -4.91
C ASP A 80 -26.68 -28.98 -4.24
N ASP A 81 -25.67 -29.75 -3.82
CA ASP A 81 -24.52 -29.21 -3.08
C ASP A 81 -23.69 -28.29 -3.97
N PHE A 82 -23.46 -28.65 -5.23
CA PHE A 82 -22.68 -27.81 -6.12
C PHE A 82 -23.34 -26.44 -6.38
N CYS A 83 -24.64 -26.43 -6.62
CA CYS A 83 -25.42 -25.19 -6.79
C CYS A 83 -25.42 -24.35 -5.51
N ASN A 84 -25.70 -24.96 -4.35
CA ASN A 84 -25.68 -24.28 -3.05
C ASN A 84 -24.29 -23.71 -2.70
N ALA A 85 -23.21 -24.33 -3.17
CA ALA A 85 -21.85 -23.82 -3.02
C ALA A 85 -21.57 -22.62 -3.94
N LEU A 86 -22.07 -22.63 -5.17
CA LEU A 86 -21.80 -21.62 -6.19
C LEU A 86 -22.55 -20.30 -5.98
N VAL A 87 -23.83 -20.39 -5.63
CA VAL A 87 -24.78 -19.26 -5.69
C VAL A 87 -24.31 -18.01 -4.94
N PRO A 88 -23.77 -18.07 -3.70
CA PRO A 88 -23.31 -16.87 -3.01
C PRO A 88 -22.29 -16.05 -3.81
N GLY A 89 -21.27 -16.73 -4.35
CA GLY A 89 -20.27 -16.08 -5.20
C GLY A 89 -20.87 -15.51 -6.47
N LEU A 90 -21.73 -16.27 -7.17
CA LEU A 90 -22.37 -15.81 -8.40
C LEU A 90 -23.22 -14.56 -8.18
N VAL A 91 -24.01 -14.50 -7.09
CA VAL A 91 -24.81 -13.32 -6.73
C VAL A 91 -23.91 -12.10 -6.50
N THR A 92 -22.82 -12.24 -5.74
CA THR A 92 -21.87 -11.15 -5.53
C THR A 92 -21.27 -10.66 -6.84
N PHE A 93 -20.72 -11.57 -7.66
CA PHE A 93 -20.01 -11.14 -8.87
C PHE A 93 -20.96 -10.61 -9.94
N THR A 94 -22.20 -11.09 -10.00
CA THR A 94 -23.26 -10.51 -10.82
C THR A 94 -23.43 -9.02 -10.49
N VAL A 95 -23.64 -8.69 -9.21
CA VAL A 95 -23.82 -7.30 -8.76
C VAL A 95 -22.56 -6.48 -8.94
N ALA A 96 -21.39 -6.98 -8.51
CA ALA A 96 -20.13 -6.25 -8.57
C ALA A 96 -19.75 -5.87 -10.01
N LEU A 97 -19.88 -6.82 -10.94
CA LEU A 97 -19.53 -6.61 -12.33
C LEU A 97 -20.59 -5.78 -13.07
N LEU A 98 -21.86 -5.84 -12.66
CA LEU A 98 -22.87 -4.90 -13.14
C LEU A 98 -22.53 -3.46 -12.77
N LEU A 99 -22.11 -3.20 -11.53
CA LEU A 99 -21.67 -1.86 -11.09
C LEU A 99 -20.46 -1.38 -11.88
N VAL A 100 -19.47 -2.25 -12.11
CA VAL A 100 -18.31 -1.93 -12.97
C VAL A 100 -18.74 -1.66 -14.41
N ALA A 101 -19.71 -2.41 -14.95
CA ALA A 101 -20.22 -2.21 -16.30
C ALA A 101 -20.92 -0.86 -16.46
N VAL A 102 -21.83 -0.53 -15.54
CA VAL A 102 -22.57 0.75 -15.54
C VAL A 102 -21.59 1.93 -15.51
N VAL A 103 -20.62 1.91 -14.59
CA VAL A 103 -19.62 2.99 -14.51
C VAL A 103 -18.71 3.00 -15.74
N GLY A 104 -18.33 1.83 -16.26
CA GLY A 104 -17.58 1.73 -17.52
C GLY A 104 -18.28 2.41 -18.70
N PHE A 105 -19.60 2.21 -18.83
CA PHE A 105 -20.41 2.91 -19.85
C PHE A 105 -20.46 4.42 -19.62
N LEU A 106 -20.66 4.87 -18.38
CA LEU A 106 -20.67 6.29 -18.03
C LEU A 106 -19.32 6.98 -18.33
N CYS A 107 -18.22 6.26 -18.14
CA CYS A 107 -16.86 6.76 -18.39
C CYS A 107 -16.39 6.56 -19.84
N ARG A 108 -17.27 6.09 -20.74
CA ARG A 108 -16.96 5.78 -22.14
C ARG A 108 -15.86 4.72 -22.32
N GLU A 109 -15.62 3.89 -21.31
CA GLU A 109 -14.72 2.73 -21.37
C GLU A 109 -15.50 1.48 -21.83
N VAL A 110 -16.06 1.56 -23.04
CA VAL A 110 -17.05 0.60 -23.59
C VAL A 110 -16.56 -0.85 -23.53
N ILE A 111 -15.27 -1.09 -23.77
CA ILE A 111 -14.71 -2.45 -23.81
C ILE A 111 -14.73 -3.09 -22.42
N LEU A 112 -14.30 -2.35 -21.40
CA LEU A 112 -14.31 -2.84 -20.02
C LEU A 112 -15.74 -3.02 -19.54
N ALA A 113 -16.64 -2.14 -19.96
CA ALA A 113 -18.07 -2.25 -19.69
C ALA A 113 -18.68 -3.52 -20.33
N LEU A 114 -18.36 -3.81 -21.59
CA LEU A 114 -18.83 -5.01 -22.30
C LEU A 114 -18.32 -6.30 -21.67
N ILE A 115 -17.04 -6.34 -21.27
CA ILE A 115 -16.49 -7.51 -20.58
C ILE A 115 -17.20 -7.70 -19.23
N ALA A 116 -17.35 -6.62 -18.45
CA ALA A 116 -18.02 -6.68 -17.15
C ALA A 116 -19.50 -7.09 -17.28
N SER A 117 -20.22 -6.57 -18.27
CA SER A 117 -21.63 -6.92 -18.52
C SER A 117 -21.78 -8.38 -18.95
N ALA A 118 -20.89 -8.88 -19.82
CA ALA A 118 -20.94 -10.26 -20.27
C ALA A 118 -20.68 -11.25 -19.12
N VAL A 119 -19.69 -10.99 -18.26
CA VAL A 119 -19.45 -11.84 -17.08
C VAL A 119 -20.59 -11.72 -16.08
N SER A 120 -21.10 -10.51 -15.82
CA SER A 120 -22.26 -10.29 -14.93
C SER A 120 -23.49 -11.08 -15.41
N LEU A 121 -23.81 -11.03 -16.70
CA LEU A 121 -24.94 -11.74 -17.28
C LEU A 121 -24.71 -13.26 -17.30
N ALA A 122 -23.48 -13.72 -17.52
CA ALA A 122 -23.13 -15.13 -17.39
C ALA A 122 -23.40 -15.65 -15.97
N SER A 123 -22.94 -14.92 -14.95
CA SER A 123 -23.19 -15.27 -13.54
C SER A 123 -24.69 -15.25 -13.20
N ALA A 124 -25.45 -14.27 -13.69
CA ALA A 124 -26.90 -14.20 -13.48
C ALA A 124 -27.64 -15.40 -14.10
N HIS A 125 -27.27 -15.77 -15.32
CA HIS A 125 -27.83 -16.95 -16.00
C HIS A 125 -27.46 -18.26 -15.30
N GLU A 126 -26.27 -18.34 -14.72
CA GLU A 126 -25.85 -19.50 -13.95
C GLU A 126 -26.63 -19.64 -12.64
N VAL A 127 -26.92 -18.53 -11.95
CA VAL A 127 -27.85 -18.53 -10.80
C VAL A 127 -29.23 -19.03 -11.23
N ALA A 128 -29.76 -18.54 -12.35
CA ALA A 128 -31.06 -18.97 -12.86
C ALA A 128 -31.09 -20.48 -13.18
N MET A 129 -29.99 -21.01 -13.72
CA MET A 129 -29.83 -22.44 -14.00
C MET A 129 -29.77 -23.30 -12.73
N CYS A 130 -29.19 -22.78 -11.65
CA CYS A 130 -29.22 -23.44 -10.35
C CYS A 130 -30.64 -23.56 -9.78
N SER A 131 -31.53 -22.60 -10.09
CA SER A 131 -32.93 -22.62 -9.63
C SER A 131 -33.87 -23.37 -10.57
N SER A 132 -33.59 -23.37 -11.88
CA SER A 132 -34.38 -24.07 -12.88
C SER A 132 -33.48 -24.74 -13.92
N PRO A 133 -33.42 -26.08 -13.98
CA PRO A 133 -32.60 -26.80 -14.96
C PRO A 133 -33.11 -26.64 -16.40
N THR A 134 -34.33 -26.09 -16.57
CA THR A 134 -34.88 -25.74 -17.89
C THR A 134 -34.21 -24.52 -18.52
N PHE A 135 -33.50 -23.73 -17.71
CA PHE A 135 -32.73 -22.58 -18.18
C PHE A 135 -31.46 -23.07 -18.87
N GLY A 136 -31.37 -22.91 -20.19
CA GLY A 136 -30.33 -23.53 -21.01
C GLY A 136 -28.91 -23.03 -20.73
N SER A 137 -27.97 -23.96 -20.55
CA SER A 137 -26.52 -23.68 -20.40
C SER A 137 -25.89 -22.94 -21.59
N SER A 138 -26.56 -22.98 -22.76
CA SER A 138 -26.17 -22.25 -23.96
C SER A 138 -26.15 -20.73 -23.77
N ALA A 139 -27.02 -20.18 -22.92
CA ALA A 139 -27.05 -18.75 -22.62
C ALA A 139 -25.81 -18.31 -21.82
N VAL A 140 -25.35 -19.16 -20.90
CA VAL A 140 -24.10 -18.93 -20.15
C VAL A 140 -22.89 -19.02 -21.09
N ALA A 141 -22.86 -20.04 -21.97
CA ALA A 141 -21.81 -20.22 -22.96
C ALA A 141 -21.72 -19.03 -23.94
N CYS A 142 -22.86 -18.49 -24.38
CA CYS A 142 -22.94 -17.34 -25.27
C CYS A 142 -22.28 -16.09 -24.66
N ASN A 143 -22.58 -15.80 -23.39
CA ASN A 143 -21.97 -14.66 -22.68
C ASN A 143 -20.45 -14.79 -22.56
N TYR A 144 -19.94 -15.98 -22.25
CA TYR A 144 -18.50 -16.21 -22.24
C TYR A 144 -17.87 -16.16 -23.64
N MET A 145 -18.59 -16.53 -24.69
CA MET A 145 -18.17 -16.38 -26.09
C MET A 145 -18.02 -14.91 -26.50
N VAL A 146 -18.92 -14.02 -26.06
CA VAL A 146 -18.77 -12.57 -26.30
C VAL A 146 -17.43 -12.07 -25.78
N ILE A 147 -17.02 -12.50 -24.58
CA ILE A 147 -15.72 -12.11 -24.01
C ILE A 147 -14.55 -12.69 -24.83
N CYS A 148 -14.69 -13.91 -25.36
CA CYS A 148 -13.69 -14.52 -26.23
C CYS A 148 -13.52 -13.75 -27.54
N LEU A 149 -14.63 -13.32 -28.16
CA LEU A 149 -14.61 -12.53 -29.39
C LEU A 149 -13.99 -11.15 -29.15
N VAL A 150 -14.40 -10.46 -28.08
CA VAL A 150 -13.79 -9.19 -27.67
C VAL A 150 -12.29 -9.38 -27.41
N GLY A 151 -11.91 -10.35 -26.57
CA GLY A 151 -10.51 -10.63 -26.27
C GLY A 151 -9.68 -10.98 -27.52
N GLY A 152 -10.23 -11.78 -28.43
CA GLY A 152 -9.62 -12.14 -29.71
C GLY A 152 -9.41 -10.95 -30.63
N TYR A 153 -10.42 -10.06 -30.75
CA TYR A 153 -10.31 -8.81 -31.51
C TYR A 153 -9.16 -7.93 -31.00
N PHE A 154 -9.02 -7.80 -29.67
CA PHE A 154 -7.94 -7.02 -29.07
C PHE A 154 -6.56 -7.68 -29.23
N ALA A 155 -6.47 -8.99 -29.06
CA ALA A 155 -5.23 -9.73 -29.27
C ALA A 155 -4.77 -9.59 -30.73
N LEU A 156 -5.69 -9.75 -31.68
CA LEU A 156 -5.43 -9.56 -33.11
C LEU A 156 -5.00 -8.13 -33.42
N GLY A 157 -5.68 -7.11 -32.87
CA GLY A 157 -5.30 -5.71 -33.05
C GLY A 157 -3.91 -5.40 -32.50
N ARG A 158 -3.54 -5.97 -31.35
CA ARG A 158 -2.20 -5.83 -30.77
C ARG A 158 -1.14 -6.51 -31.62
N ILE A 159 -1.40 -7.72 -32.10
CA ILE A 159 -0.48 -8.47 -32.96
C ILE A 159 -0.28 -7.73 -34.28
N LEU A 160 -1.36 -7.26 -34.92
CA LEU A 160 -1.30 -6.48 -36.16
C LEU A 160 -0.55 -5.18 -35.97
N CYS A 161 -0.83 -4.43 -34.89
CA CYS A 161 -0.11 -3.19 -34.59
C CYS A 161 1.39 -3.44 -34.39
N PHE A 162 1.76 -4.51 -33.68
CA PHE A 162 3.16 -4.91 -33.47
C PHE A 162 3.85 -5.32 -34.78
N LEU A 163 3.24 -6.21 -35.57
CA LEU A 163 3.80 -6.72 -36.82
C LEU A 163 3.92 -5.63 -37.88
N THR A 164 2.96 -4.70 -37.93
CA THR A 164 2.92 -3.63 -38.93
C THR A 164 3.67 -2.37 -38.52
N LYS A 165 4.32 -2.36 -37.34
CA LYS A 165 4.97 -1.19 -36.74
C LYS A 165 4.04 0.04 -36.72
N GLU A 166 2.85 -0.14 -36.14
CA GLU A 166 1.80 0.89 -35.99
C GLU A 166 1.13 1.38 -37.29
N LYS A 167 1.35 0.74 -38.44
CA LYS A 167 0.68 1.12 -39.69
C LYS A 167 -0.79 0.71 -39.74
N ILE A 168 -1.14 -0.40 -39.11
CA ILE A 168 -2.52 -0.90 -39.03
C ILE A 168 -2.92 -0.93 -37.56
N VAL A 169 -3.92 -0.13 -37.21
CA VAL A 169 -4.52 -0.10 -35.88
C VAL A 169 -6.01 -0.39 -36.03
N LEU A 170 -6.47 -1.49 -35.43
CA LEU A 170 -7.89 -1.82 -35.41
C LEU A 170 -8.63 -0.83 -34.49
N PRO A 171 -9.82 -0.32 -34.86
CA PRO A 171 -10.56 0.65 -34.07
C PRO A 171 -10.72 0.23 -32.61
N GLY A 172 -10.29 1.11 -31.69
CA GLY A 172 -10.42 0.90 -30.25
C GLY A 172 -9.37 -0.04 -29.65
N THR A 173 -8.48 -0.63 -30.46
CA THR A 173 -7.32 -1.42 -30.00
C THR A 173 -6.07 -0.58 -29.77
N ASP A 174 -6.18 0.70 -30.09
CA ASP A 174 -5.17 1.74 -30.00
C ASP A 174 -4.52 1.72 -28.60
N LEU A 175 -3.20 1.52 -28.55
CA LEU A 175 -2.43 1.97 -27.41
C LEU A 175 -2.50 3.49 -27.48
N ALA A 176 -3.31 4.12 -26.62
CA ALA A 176 -3.45 5.56 -26.58
C ALA A 176 -2.09 6.24 -26.82
N LYS A 177 -1.91 6.87 -27.99
CA LYS A 177 -0.87 7.87 -28.18
C LYS A 177 -1.19 8.92 -27.13
N LYS A 178 -0.38 8.96 -26.07
CA LYS A 178 -0.52 9.98 -25.04
C LYS A 178 -0.50 11.33 -25.74
N LYS A 179 -1.65 12.00 -25.76
CA LYS A 179 -1.65 13.45 -25.61
C LYS A 179 -0.79 13.74 -24.39
N THR A 180 0.18 14.63 -24.55
CA THR A 180 0.92 15.24 -23.45
C THR A 180 -0.10 15.62 -22.38
N PRO A 181 0.01 15.12 -21.13
CA PRO A 181 -0.91 15.52 -20.09
C PRO A 181 -0.49 16.92 -19.63
N GLU A 182 -1.00 17.95 -20.31
CA GLU A 182 -1.24 19.22 -19.64
C GLU A 182 -2.18 18.94 -18.47
N GLN A 183 -1.69 19.22 -17.27
CA GLN A 183 -2.48 19.63 -16.11
C GLN A 183 -3.78 18.83 -15.87
N LEU A 184 -3.67 17.60 -15.37
CA LEU A 184 -4.58 17.22 -14.30
C LEU A 184 -3.86 17.54 -12.98
N GLN A 185 -4.14 18.75 -12.50
CA GLN A 185 -3.75 19.23 -11.19
C GLN A 185 -3.81 18.11 -10.16
N SER A 186 -2.75 18.03 -9.35
CA SER A 186 -2.68 17.41 -8.04
C SER A 186 -3.79 17.95 -7.13
N THR A 187 -5.03 17.60 -7.42
CA THR A 187 -6.17 17.86 -6.56
C THR A 187 -6.11 16.85 -5.42
N SER A 188 -6.21 17.41 -4.22
CA SER A 188 -6.06 16.79 -2.92
C SER A 188 -6.85 15.48 -2.75
N GLY A 189 -6.23 14.53 -2.04
CA GLY A 189 -6.80 13.25 -1.64
C GLY A 189 -6.29 12.07 -2.48
N SER A 190 -5.21 11.42 -2.04
CA SER A 190 -4.78 10.12 -2.59
C SER A 190 -5.88 9.08 -2.31
N MET A 191 -6.84 8.94 -3.23
CA MET A 191 -7.88 7.93 -3.11
C MET A 191 -7.24 6.55 -3.28
N ASN A 192 -7.38 5.68 -2.29
CA ASN A 192 -6.88 4.31 -2.35
C ASN A 192 -7.64 3.54 -3.45
N ARG A 193 -6.99 3.38 -4.62
CA ARG A 193 -7.59 2.75 -5.81
C ARG A 193 -7.97 1.28 -5.60
N PHE A 194 -7.41 0.62 -4.59
CA PHE A 194 -7.68 -0.78 -4.26
C PHE A 194 -8.91 -0.96 -3.37
N ALA A 195 -9.47 0.14 -2.83
CA ALA A 195 -10.60 0.08 -1.89
C ALA A 195 -11.84 -0.57 -2.53
N VAL A 196 -12.11 -0.32 -3.82
CA VAL A 196 -13.27 -0.87 -4.53
C VAL A 196 -13.26 -2.39 -4.52
N THR A 197 -12.13 -3.02 -4.87
CA THR A 197 -12.00 -4.47 -4.80
C THR A 197 -12.20 -4.97 -3.38
N GLY A 198 -11.69 -4.25 -2.37
CA GLY A 198 -11.87 -4.61 -0.96
C GLY A 198 -13.33 -4.64 -0.52
N LEU A 199 -14.15 -3.74 -1.07
CA LEU A 199 -15.61 -3.71 -0.83
C LEU A 199 -16.33 -4.85 -1.56
N VAL A 200 -15.91 -5.19 -2.78
CA VAL A 200 -16.45 -6.36 -3.50
C VAL A 200 -16.19 -7.65 -2.72
N LEU A 201 -15.01 -7.81 -2.12
CA LEU A 201 -14.68 -8.98 -1.32
C LEU A 201 -15.44 -9.01 0.01
N ASN A 202 -15.84 -7.85 0.55
CA ASN A 202 -16.72 -7.78 1.71
C ASN A 202 -18.16 -8.20 1.35
N MET A 203 -18.62 -7.80 0.17
CA MET A 203 -19.88 -8.29 -0.41
C MET A 203 -19.83 -9.81 -0.66
N LEU A 204 -18.68 -10.35 -1.10
CA LEU A 204 -18.48 -11.78 -1.29
C LEU A 204 -18.64 -12.56 0.02
N SER A 205 -17.95 -12.14 1.08
CA SER A 205 -18.06 -12.84 2.37
C SER A 205 -19.45 -12.73 2.98
N ALA A 206 -20.08 -11.55 2.86
CA ALA A 206 -21.43 -11.32 3.37
C ALA A 206 -22.49 -12.16 2.64
N SER A 207 -22.31 -12.41 1.33
CA SER A 207 -23.25 -13.22 0.55
C SER A 207 -23.37 -14.66 1.06
N VAL A 208 -22.29 -15.25 1.58
CA VAL A 208 -22.26 -16.64 2.06
C VAL A 208 -23.29 -16.85 3.16
N PHE A 209 -23.33 -15.94 4.14
CA PHE A 209 -24.26 -16.01 5.26
C PHE A 209 -25.61 -15.36 4.92
N GLY A 210 -25.61 -14.30 4.11
CA GLY A 210 -26.83 -13.60 3.70
C GLY A 210 -27.75 -14.43 2.79
N CYS A 211 -27.19 -15.21 1.86
CA CYS A 211 -27.97 -16.12 1.01
C CYS A 211 -28.70 -17.18 1.82
N ARG A 212 -28.12 -17.65 2.93
CA ARG A 212 -28.78 -18.59 3.85
C ARG A 212 -29.98 -17.94 4.51
N LEU A 213 -29.83 -16.72 5.04
CA LEU A 213 -30.93 -15.99 5.69
C LEU A 213 -32.08 -15.69 4.74
N LEU A 214 -31.77 -15.33 3.50
CA LEU A 214 -32.77 -15.01 2.47
C LEU A 214 -33.44 -16.26 1.86
N GLY A 215 -33.08 -17.47 2.31
CA GLY A 215 -33.61 -18.73 1.79
C GLY A 215 -33.16 -19.04 0.36
N ILE A 216 -32.06 -18.43 -0.10
CA ILE A 216 -31.48 -18.68 -1.43
C ILE A 216 -30.65 -19.98 -1.41
N THR A 217 -29.97 -20.25 -0.29
CA THR A 217 -29.22 -21.48 -0.07
C THR A 217 -29.78 -22.25 1.11
N ASP A 218 -29.94 -23.56 0.97
CA ASP A 218 -30.63 -24.40 1.96
C ASP A 218 -29.79 -24.67 3.21
N LYS A 219 -28.46 -24.73 3.07
CA LYS A 219 -27.54 -25.05 4.17
C LYS A 219 -26.20 -24.34 4.04
N LEU A 220 -25.57 -24.10 5.19
CA LEU A 220 -24.17 -23.68 5.29
C LEU A 220 -23.30 -24.92 5.52
N PHE A 221 -22.30 -25.12 4.68
CA PHE A 221 -21.44 -26.31 4.68
C PHE A 221 -20.06 -25.98 4.07
N ILE A 222 -19.20 -27.00 3.91
CA ILE A 222 -17.83 -26.79 3.40
C ILE A 222 -17.80 -26.14 2.00
N GLY A 223 -18.84 -26.34 1.19
CA GLY A 223 -18.92 -25.79 -0.17
C GLY A 223 -18.77 -24.26 -0.22
N GLN A 224 -19.09 -23.51 0.84
CA GLN A 224 -18.93 -22.05 0.82
C GLN A 224 -17.57 -21.55 1.35
N VAL A 225 -16.71 -22.43 1.89
CA VAL A 225 -15.35 -22.08 2.35
C VAL A 225 -14.50 -21.41 1.27
N PRO A 226 -14.48 -21.88 0.00
CA PRO A 226 -13.70 -21.26 -1.06
C PRO A 226 -13.98 -19.77 -1.24
N TRP A 227 -15.24 -19.32 -1.11
CA TRP A 227 -15.59 -17.91 -1.24
C TRP A 227 -15.05 -17.06 -0.08
N LEU A 228 -15.18 -17.54 1.16
CA LEU A 228 -14.68 -16.86 2.35
C LEU A 228 -13.15 -16.75 2.33
N TRP A 229 -12.45 -17.83 1.98
CA TRP A 229 -11.00 -17.84 1.96
C TRP A 229 -10.41 -17.13 0.74
N ALA A 230 -11.04 -17.20 -0.43
CA ALA A 230 -10.69 -16.36 -1.56
C ALA A 230 -10.85 -14.87 -1.19
N ALA A 231 -11.96 -14.51 -0.53
CA ALA A 231 -12.16 -13.16 -0.03
C ALA A 231 -11.05 -12.75 0.95
N GLY A 232 -10.68 -13.61 1.90
CA GLY A 232 -9.60 -13.37 2.87
C GLY A 232 -8.24 -13.15 2.21
N VAL A 233 -7.81 -14.04 1.30
CA VAL A 233 -6.51 -13.94 0.61
C VAL A 233 -6.40 -12.66 -0.22
N TYR A 234 -7.45 -12.32 -0.99
CA TYR A 234 -7.43 -11.08 -1.76
C TYR A 234 -7.48 -9.85 -0.84
N GLN A 235 -8.19 -9.91 0.30
CA GLN A 235 -8.20 -8.83 1.27
C GLN A 235 -6.82 -8.56 1.86
N LEU A 236 -6.06 -9.62 2.15
CA LEU A 236 -4.67 -9.53 2.59
C LEU A 236 -3.80 -8.84 1.54
N GLY A 237 -3.96 -9.21 0.25
CA GLY A 237 -3.29 -8.52 -0.85
C GLY A 237 -3.64 -7.03 -0.92
N ILE A 238 -4.91 -6.69 -0.73
CA ILE A 238 -5.40 -5.29 -0.71
C ILE A 238 -4.88 -4.54 0.53
N CYS A 239 -4.75 -5.19 1.68
CA CYS A 239 -4.12 -4.64 2.88
C CYS A 239 -2.68 -4.19 2.56
N ILE A 240 -1.88 -5.05 1.93
CA ILE A 240 -0.50 -4.74 1.49
C ILE A 240 -0.47 -3.57 0.51
N LEU A 241 -1.36 -3.59 -0.48
CA LEU A 241 -1.46 -2.54 -1.49
C LEU A 241 -1.94 -1.21 -0.89
N SER A 242 -2.76 -1.24 0.15
CA SER A 242 -3.22 -0.06 0.90
C SER A 242 -2.09 0.55 1.73
N TYR A 243 -1.23 -0.27 2.35
CA TYR A 243 0.00 0.23 2.96
C TYR A 243 0.93 0.89 1.95
N ARG A 244 1.03 0.32 0.74
CA ARG A 244 1.78 0.93 -0.36
C ARG A 244 1.16 2.24 -0.84
N ALA A 245 -0.16 2.39 -0.72
CA ALA A 245 -0.88 3.61 -1.04
C ALA A 245 -0.84 4.66 0.09
N MET A 246 -0.06 4.42 1.15
CA MET A 246 0.04 5.26 2.34
C MET A 246 -1.27 5.46 3.11
N ASP A 247 -2.21 4.50 3.02
CA ASP A 247 -3.52 4.56 3.68
C ASP A 247 -3.60 3.55 4.83
N VAL A 248 -3.04 3.93 5.98
CA VAL A 248 -2.96 3.07 7.19
C VAL A 248 -4.33 2.63 7.69
N LEU A 249 -5.33 3.51 7.63
CA LEU A 249 -6.69 3.23 8.11
C LEU A 249 -7.36 2.14 7.27
N MET A 250 -7.34 2.28 5.94
CA MET A 250 -7.92 1.28 5.04
C MET A 250 -7.11 -0.02 5.05
N ALA A 251 -5.79 0.06 5.16
CA ALA A 251 -4.94 -1.13 5.29
C ALA A 251 -5.31 -1.93 6.55
N THR A 252 -5.47 -1.25 7.68
CA THR A 252 -5.86 -1.88 8.96
C THR A 252 -7.27 -2.47 8.87
N PHE A 253 -8.22 -1.73 8.28
CA PHE A 253 -9.59 -2.21 8.07
C PHE A 253 -9.61 -3.52 7.28
N PHE A 254 -8.89 -3.57 6.16
CA PHE A 254 -8.81 -4.76 5.33
C PHE A 254 -8.01 -5.90 5.95
N GLY A 255 -7.05 -5.60 6.83
CA GLY A 255 -6.42 -6.60 7.69
C GLY A 255 -7.44 -7.25 8.64
N PHE A 256 -8.26 -6.46 9.33
CA PHE A 256 -9.29 -6.97 10.23
C PHE A 256 -10.36 -7.79 9.50
N THR A 257 -10.89 -7.30 8.39
CA THR A 257 -11.89 -8.07 7.63
C THR A 257 -11.31 -9.35 7.06
N SER A 258 -10.01 -9.41 6.73
CA SER A 258 -9.33 -10.65 6.36
C SER A 258 -9.37 -11.69 7.47
N ILE A 259 -9.11 -11.29 8.74
CA ILE A 259 -9.14 -12.21 9.89
C ILE A 259 -10.55 -12.80 10.07
N LEU A 260 -11.59 -11.97 10.02
CA LEU A 260 -12.98 -12.44 10.14
C LEU A 260 -13.36 -13.44 9.05
N LYS A 261 -12.87 -13.24 7.83
CA LYS A 261 -13.14 -14.15 6.69
C LYS A 261 -12.48 -15.52 6.86
N PHE A 262 -11.22 -15.55 7.28
CA PHE A 262 -10.55 -16.81 7.59
C PHE A 262 -11.24 -17.54 8.74
N ALA A 263 -11.61 -16.81 9.80
CA ALA A 263 -12.38 -17.34 10.92
C ALA A 263 -13.72 -17.92 10.48
N GLY A 264 -14.51 -17.18 9.70
CA GLY A 264 -15.81 -17.65 9.20
C GLY A 264 -15.68 -18.88 8.30
N GLY A 265 -14.68 -18.94 7.42
CA GLY A 265 -14.43 -20.13 6.60
C GLY A 265 -14.03 -21.34 7.43
N TYR A 266 -13.25 -21.15 8.50
CA TYR A 266 -12.93 -22.24 9.41
C TYR A 266 -14.14 -22.74 10.21
N CYS A 267 -15.06 -21.86 10.60
CA CYS A 267 -16.32 -22.27 11.22
C CYS A 267 -17.11 -23.26 10.34
N LEU A 268 -17.13 -23.06 9.01
CA LEU A 268 -17.77 -24.00 8.08
C LEU A 268 -16.98 -25.30 7.92
N LEU A 269 -15.65 -25.21 7.93
CA LEU A 269 -14.75 -26.37 7.82
C LEU A 269 -14.85 -27.29 9.06
N HIS A 270 -15.04 -26.69 10.23
CA HIS A 270 -15.10 -27.39 11.52
C HIS A 270 -16.17 -28.48 11.59
N LEU A 271 -17.31 -28.24 10.94
CA LEU A 271 -18.45 -29.17 10.92
C LEU A 271 -18.10 -30.56 10.36
N ILE A 272 -16.94 -30.71 9.69
CA ILE A 272 -16.43 -31.99 9.21
C ILE A 272 -15.84 -32.84 10.33
N TRP A 273 -15.12 -32.22 11.26
CA TRP A 273 -14.37 -32.94 12.30
C TRP A 273 -15.18 -33.12 13.57
N GLN A 274 -16.11 -32.20 13.84
CA GLN A 274 -16.91 -32.19 15.05
C GLN A 274 -18.34 -31.75 14.66
N PRO A 275 -19.37 -32.52 15.03
CA PRO A 275 -20.77 -32.17 14.74
C PRO A 275 -21.31 -31.04 15.63
N GLU A 276 -20.58 -30.65 16.68
CA GLU A 276 -20.95 -29.52 17.53
C GLU A 276 -20.77 -28.18 16.80
N GLU A 277 -21.74 -27.28 16.97
CA GLU A 277 -21.69 -25.94 16.40
C GLU A 277 -20.53 -25.14 17.00
N PRO A 278 -19.70 -24.50 16.15
CA PRO A 278 -18.58 -23.71 16.62
C PRO A 278 -19.10 -22.45 17.33
N SER A 279 -18.41 -22.04 18.40
CA SER A 279 -18.73 -20.81 19.12
C SER A 279 -17.58 -19.80 19.02
N PHE A 280 -17.94 -18.53 18.81
CA PHE A 280 -16.99 -17.44 18.96
C PHE A 280 -16.79 -17.11 20.45
N PRO A 281 -15.54 -16.90 20.91
CA PRO A 281 -15.31 -16.40 22.26
C PRO A 281 -15.82 -14.95 22.37
N THR A 282 -16.80 -14.71 23.23
CA THR A 282 -17.39 -13.38 23.45
C THR A 282 -16.34 -12.28 23.73
N PRO A 283 -15.31 -12.48 24.57
CA PRO A 283 -14.30 -11.44 24.83
C PRO A 283 -13.56 -11.00 23.57
N LEU A 284 -13.24 -11.93 22.67
CA LEU A 284 -12.58 -11.64 21.40
C LEU A 284 -13.44 -10.71 20.54
N LEU A 285 -14.73 -11.02 20.39
CA LEU A 285 -15.65 -10.25 19.54
C LEU A 285 -15.92 -8.85 20.12
N VAL A 286 -15.99 -8.72 21.44
CA VAL A 286 -16.09 -7.42 22.11
C VAL A 286 -14.86 -6.56 21.80
N VAL A 287 -13.67 -7.14 21.89
CA VAL A 287 -12.42 -6.44 21.55
C VAL A 287 -12.34 -6.09 20.06
N PHE A 288 -12.77 -6.99 19.18
CA PHE A 288 -12.89 -6.74 17.74
C PHE A 288 -13.81 -5.54 17.46
N SER A 289 -14.96 -5.49 18.15
CA SER A 289 -15.91 -4.38 18.11
C SER A 289 -15.28 -3.07 18.56
N ILE A 290 -14.54 -3.06 19.68
CA ILE A 290 -13.80 -1.89 20.17
C ILE A 290 -12.77 -1.40 19.14
N LEU A 291 -11.99 -2.31 18.55
CA LEU A 291 -10.99 -1.95 17.53
C LEU A 291 -11.65 -1.34 16.28
N PHE A 292 -12.80 -1.85 15.85
CA PHE A 292 -13.57 -1.23 14.77
C PHE A 292 -14.19 0.11 15.16
N ILE A 293 -14.64 0.30 16.40
CA ILE A 293 -15.12 1.61 16.88
C ILE A 293 -14.01 2.63 16.79
N VAL A 294 -12.82 2.30 17.30
CA VAL A 294 -11.65 3.18 17.21
C VAL A 294 -11.35 3.48 15.73
N LEU A 295 -11.30 2.46 14.88
CA LEU A 295 -11.02 2.66 13.45
C LEU A 295 -12.09 3.50 12.75
N ALA A 296 -13.38 3.31 13.09
CA ALA A 296 -14.50 4.09 12.58
C ALA A 296 -14.35 5.57 12.96
N LEU A 297 -14.02 5.88 14.22
CA LEU A 297 -13.78 7.25 14.68
C LEU A 297 -12.68 7.93 13.85
N PHE A 298 -11.54 7.27 13.65
CA PHE A 298 -10.45 7.83 12.84
C PHE A 298 -10.82 7.95 11.35
N LEU A 299 -11.58 6.99 10.81
CA LEU A 299 -12.09 7.07 9.44
C LEU A 299 -13.10 8.20 9.26
N THR A 300 -13.93 8.55 10.25
CA THR A 300 -14.85 9.69 10.15
C THR A 300 -14.11 11.03 9.95
N LEU A 301 -12.87 11.15 10.45
CA LEU A 301 -12.02 12.32 10.22
C LEU A 301 -11.66 12.49 8.73
N LYS A 302 -11.53 11.36 8.01
CA LYS A 302 -11.27 11.30 6.57
C LYS A 302 -12.57 11.41 5.79
N SER A 303 -13.52 10.52 6.03
CA SER A 303 -14.85 10.51 5.42
C SER A 303 -15.90 9.94 6.42
N PRO A 304 -16.98 10.69 6.73
CA PRO A 304 -18.04 10.20 7.60
C PRO A 304 -18.73 8.96 7.04
N VAL A 305 -18.89 8.86 5.71
CA VAL A 305 -19.43 7.67 5.05
C VAL A 305 -18.54 6.45 5.30
N GLY A 306 -17.21 6.63 5.22
CA GLY A 306 -16.26 5.56 5.54
C GLY A 306 -16.34 5.12 7.01
N GLY A 307 -16.48 6.05 7.94
CA GLY A 307 -16.67 5.72 9.36
C GLY A 307 -18.00 5.00 9.62
N LEU A 308 -19.10 5.45 9.01
CA LEU A 308 -20.42 4.81 9.11
C LEU A 308 -20.40 3.38 8.55
N TYR A 309 -19.69 3.16 7.45
CA TYR A 309 -19.53 1.82 6.87
C TYR A 309 -18.84 0.85 7.84
N VAL A 310 -17.81 1.30 8.57
CA VAL A 310 -17.13 0.46 9.57
C VAL A 310 -18.05 0.10 10.75
N LEU A 311 -19.06 0.92 11.07
CA LEU A 311 -20.03 0.58 12.13
C LEU A 311 -20.87 -0.66 11.80
N PHE A 312 -21.04 -1.04 10.53
CA PHE A 312 -21.66 -2.34 10.21
C PHE A 312 -20.82 -3.51 10.73
N TYR A 313 -19.49 -3.40 10.74
CA TYR A 313 -18.62 -4.42 11.31
C TYR A 313 -18.60 -4.41 12.84
N VAL A 314 -18.82 -3.25 13.46
CA VAL A 314 -19.09 -3.13 14.90
C VAL A 314 -20.38 -3.86 15.24
N ALA A 315 -21.46 -3.60 14.50
CA ALA A 315 -22.74 -4.29 14.66
C ALA A 315 -22.58 -5.80 14.44
N TYR A 316 -21.81 -6.22 13.44
CA TYR A 316 -21.56 -7.63 13.14
C TYR A 316 -20.85 -8.35 14.29
N CYS A 317 -19.74 -7.79 14.79
CA CYS A 317 -19.01 -8.36 15.93
C CYS A 317 -19.88 -8.37 17.19
N THR A 318 -20.70 -7.34 17.41
CA THR A 318 -21.60 -7.24 18.56
C THR A 318 -22.73 -8.26 18.48
N ALA A 319 -23.34 -8.45 17.29
CA ALA A 319 -24.36 -9.47 17.06
C ALA A 319 -23.81 -10.88 17.30
N LEU A 320 -22.61 -11.17 16.80
CA LEU A 320 -21.92 -12.43 17.07
C LEU A 320 -21.58 -12.59 18.57
N ALA A 321 -21.28 -11.50 19.29
CA ALA A 321 -20.98 -11.56 20.72
C ALA A 321 -22.22 -11.88 21.56
N CYS A 322 -23.38 -11.32 21.17
CA CYS A 322 -24.67 -11.58 21.80
C CYS A 322 -25.21 -12.98 21.48
N CYS A 323 -24.94 -13.49 20.28
CA CYS A 323 -25.31 -14.83 19.85
C CYS A 323 -24.05 -15.58 19.34
N PRO A 324 -23.25 -16.20 20.23
CA PRO A 324 -21.97 -16.83 19.87
C PRO A 324 -22.08 -17.97 18.86
N LYS A 325 -23.26 -18.58 18.74
CA LYS A 325 -23.63 -19.61 17.74
C LYS A 325 -24.33 -19.03 16.49
N GLY A 326 -24.62 -17.73 16.50
CA GLY A 326 -25.46 -17.05 15.52
C GLY A 326 -24.83 -16.86 14.14
N ILE A 327 -23.68 -17.47 13.85
CA ILE A 327 -23.15 -17.58 12.48
C ILE A 327 -24.15 -18.35 11.60
N PHE A 328 -24.74 -19.40 12.17
CA PHE A 328 -25.60 -20.33 11.45
C PHE A 328 -27.06 -19.90 11.44
N GLU A 329 -27.50 -19.07 12.39
CA GLU A 329 -28.87 -18.57 12.49
C GLU A 329 -28.97 -17.19 13.16
N GLY A 330 -29.92 -16.36 12.70
CA GLY A 330 -30.40 -15.18 13.43
C GLY A 330 -29.73 -13.84 13.08
N GLY A 331 -29.56 -12.99 14.11
CA GLY A 331 -29.17 -11.57 13.97
C GLY A 331 -27.89 -11.28 13.17
N PRO A 332 -26.78 -12.03 13.34
CA PRO A 332 -25.53 -11.78 12.60
C PRO A 332 -25.69 -11.87 11.08
N GLN A 333 -26.49 -12.81 10.57
CA GLN A 333 -26.75 -12.95 9.14
C GLN A 333 -27.53 -11.74 8.58
N GLY A 334 -28.40 -11.14 9.40
CA GLY A 334 -29.10 -9.91 9.02
C GLY A 334 -28.13 -8.73 8.87
N VAL A 335 -27.09 -8.68 9.71
CA VAL A 335 -26.01 -7.70 9.56
C VAL A 335 -25.17 -7.99 8.32
N ASP A 336 -24.92 -9.24 7.97
CA ASP A 336 -24.25 -9.60 6.70
C ASP A 336 -25.04 -9.09 5.48
N VAL A 337 -26.36 -9.25 5.45
CA VAL A 337 -27.20 -8.68 4.38
C VAL A 337 -27.05 -7.15 4.31
N ALA A 338 -27.00 -6.48 5.47
CA ALA A 338 -26.76 -5.04 5.52
C ALA A 338 -25.35 -4.66 5.02
N ILE A 339 -24.32 -5.44 5.37
CA ILE A 339 -22.94 -5.28 4.86
C ILE A 339 -22.91 -5.47 3.35
N PHE A 340 -23.64 -6.45 2.80
CA PHE A 340 -23.73 -6.69 1.35
C PHE A 340 -24.26 -5.43 0.64
N VAL A 341 -25.41 -4.91 1.09
CA VAL A 341 -26.04 -3.73 0.49
C VAL A 341 -25.17 -2.48 0.64
N ALA A 342 -24.63 -2.23 1.84
CA ALA A 342 -23.76 -1.09 2.11
C ALA A 342 -22.47 -1.16 1.26
N SER A 343 -21.90 -2.35 1.10
CA SER A 343 -20.72 -2.57 0.27
C SER A 343 -21.01 -2.33 -1.21
N ALA A 344 -22.18 -2.75 -1.72
CA ALA A 344 -22.60 -2.50 -3.10
C ALA A 344 -22.76 -0.98 -3.37
N LEU A 345 -23.45 -0.26 -2.47
CA LEU A 345 -23.61 1.19 -2.56
C LEU A 345 -22.26 1.92 -2.53
N LEU A 346 -21.39 1.56 -1.58
CA LEU A 346 -20.10 2.19 -1.43
C LEU A 346 -19.15 1.86 -2.61
N THR A 347 -19.26 0.66 -3.19
CA THR A 347 -18.57 0.26 -4.42
C THR A 347 -18.98 1.17 -5.58
N LEU A 348 -20.28 1.42 -5.76
CA LEU A 348 -20.79 2.34 -6.78
C LEU A 348 -20.27 3.77 -6.56
N VAL A 349 -20.35 4.28 -5.32
CA VAL A 349 -19.87 5.62 -4.97
C VAL A 349 -18.38 5.78 -5.28
N HIS A 350 -17.55 4.82 -4.87
CA HIS A 350 -16.11 4.89 -5.15
C HIS A 350 -15.78 4.74 -6.63
N LEU A 351 -16.47 3.87 -7.38
CA LEU A 351 -16.29 3.75 -8.82
C LEU A 351 -16.63 5.07 -9.53
N CYS A 352 -17.76 5.68 -9.21
CA CYS A 352 -18.14 6.99 -9.74
C CYS A 352 -17.12 8.07 -9.37
N ASN A 353 -16.69 8.14 -8.11
CA ASN A 353 -15.75 9.18 -7.65
C ASN A 353 -14.35 9.06 -8.25
N VAL A 354 -13.97 7.86 -8.67
CA VAL A 354 -12.68 7.58 -9.31
C VAL A 354 -12.72 7.89 -10.80
N ALA A 355 -13.87 7.74 -11.45
CA ALA A 355 -13.96 7.68 -12.91
C ALA A 355 -14.82 8.79 -13.54
N ALA A 356 -15.76 9.38 -12.81
CA ALA A 356 -16.64 10.46 -13.28
C ALA A 356 -16.13 11.85 -12.87
N GLY A 357 -16.37 12.86 -13.72
CA GLY A 357 -16.03 14.26 -13.43
C GLY A 357 -16.84 14.89 -12.30
N ALA A 358 -18.00 14.31 -11.94
CA ALA A 358 -18.84 14.74 -10.82
C ALA A 358 -18.64 13.79 -9.63
N LYS A 359 -18.05 14.29 -8.54
CA LYS A 359 -17.85 13.52 -7.31
C LYS A 359 -19.13 13.48 -6.48
N ILE A 360 -19.59 12.29 -6.15
CA ILE A 360 -20.62 12.04 -5.15
C ILE A 360 -20.05 12.45 -3.77
N PRO A 361 -20.73 13.34 -3.03
CA PRO A 361 -20.22 13.86 -1.78
C PRO A 361 -20.19 12.76 -0.70
N THR A 362 -19.00 12.44 -0.21
CA THR A 362 -18.78 11.48 0.89
C THR A 362 -18.52 12.17 2.24
N GLY A 363 -18.64 13.51 2.29
CA GLY A 363 -18.32 14.34 3.45
C GLY A 363 -16.82 14.42 3.76
N GLU A 364 -15.96 14.22 2.76
CA GLU A 364 -14.50 14.22 2.93
C GLU A 364 -14.01 15.50 3.64
N GLY A 365 -13.28 15.33 4.75
CA GLY A 365 -12.76 16.44 5.55
C GLY A 365 -13.80 17.28 6.32
N ALA A 366 -15.10 16.96 6.25
CA ALA A 366 -16.15 17.73 6.93
C ALA A 366 -15.98 17.72 8.46
N VAL A 367 -15.70 16.54 9.03
CA VAL A 367 -15.46 16.39 10.48
C VAL A 367 -14.16 17.10 10.88
N LYS A 368 -13.11 17.01 10.06
CA LYS A 368 -11.85 17.73 10.30
C LYS A 368 -12.05 19.24 10.31
N ALA A 369 -12.84 19.77 9.37
CA ALA A 369 -13.19 21.19 9.31
C ALA A 369 -14.03 21.63 10.52
N LEU A 370 -14.93 20.77 11.01
CA LEU A 370 -15.75 21.03 12.20
C LEU A 370 -14.90 21.02 13.48
N LEU A 371 -13.98 20.06 13.63
CA LEU A 371 -13.06 19.99 14.75
C LEU A 371 -12.09 21.18 14.79
N ALA A 372 -11.60 21.63 13.63
CA ALA A 372 -10.76 22.81 13.51
C ALA A 372 -11.44 24.12 13.95
N ARG A 373 -12.78 24.17 13.91
CA ARG A 373 -13.59 25.30 14.42
C ARG A 373 -13.81 25.23 15.93
N SER A 374 -13.59 24.07 16.55
CA SER A 374 -13.79 23.90 18.00
C SER A 374 -12.59 24.44 18.78
N ARG A 375 -12.83 25.21 19.85
CA ARG A 375 -11.78 25.68 20.76
C ARG A 375 -11.31 24.62 21.76
N VAL A 376 -12.04 23.50 21.88
CA VAL A 376 -11.85 22.45 22.89
C VAL A 376 -10.76 21.45 22.49
N LEU A 377 -10.65 21.12 21.20
CA LEU A 377 -9.58 20.26 20.66
C LEU A 377 -8.58 21.08 19.82
N LYS A 378 -7.71 21.83 20.50
CA LYS A 378 -6.47 22.31 19.85
C LYS A 378 -5.51 21.13 19.75
N LEU A 379 -5.55 20.42 18.61
CA LEU A 379 -4.48 19.52 18.21
C LEU A 379 -3.18 20.33 18.18
N ARG A 380 -2.33 20.07 19.17
CA ARG A 380 -1.03 20.72 19.31
C ARG A 380 -0.15 20.18 18.19
N GLU A 381 0.16 20.99 17.20
CA GLU A 381 1.25 20.70 16.25
C GLU A 381 2.52 20.57 17.10
N GLY A 382 2.98 19.34 17.28
CA GLY A 382 4.27 19.08 17.89
C GLY A 382 5.35 19.67 16.98
N ALA A 383 6.43 20.19 17.56
CA ALA A 383 7.61 20.50 16.76
C ALA A 383 8.00 19.24 15.97
N ASP A 384 8.03 19.35 14.65
CA ASP A 384 8.34 18.27 13.69
C ASP A 384 9.74 17.73 13.96
N LEU A 385 9.83 16.82 14.94
CA LEU A 385 11.00 16.03 15.26
C LEU A 385 10.85 14.72 14.51
N HIS A 386 10.94 14.81 13.19
CA HIS A 386 11.18 13.61 12.40
C HIS A 386 12.58 13.09 12.76
N ALA A 387 12.62 12.02 13.54
CA ALA A 387 13.81 11.21 13.62
C ALA A 387 14.12 10.70 12.20
N PRO A 388 15.37 10.85 11.70
CA PRO A 388 15.72 10.46 10.35
C PRO A 388 15.55 8.94 10.20
N TYR A 389 14.55 8.52 9.42
CA TYR A 389 14.39 7.12 9.07
C TYR A 389 15.46 6.75 8.05
N LEU A 390 16.37 5.86 8.44
CA LEU A 390 17.29 5.15 7.54
C LEU A 390 16.50 4.14 6.69
N GLY A 391 15.70 4.62 5.74
CA GLY A 391 14.94 3.73 4.88
C GLY A 391 13.98 4.43 3.93
N TYR A 392 14.10 4.07 2.66
CA TYR A 392 13.09 4.32 1.64
C TYR A 392 12.04 3.22 1.77
N SER A 393 10.97 3.44 2.54
CA SER A 393 9.87 2.48 2.53
C SER A 393 8.80 2.90 1.56
N LYS A 394 8.53 1.97 0.65
CA LYS A 394 7.38 1.97 -0.25
C LYS A 394 6.03 1.83 0.49
N TYR A 395 6.05 1.62 1.80
CA TYR A 395 4.91 1.29 2.64
C TYR A 395 4.78 2.24 3.84
N ALA A 396 3.55 2.58 4.20
CA ALA A 396 3.22 3.25 5.46
C ALA A 396 3.47 2.36 6.69
N ASP A 397 3.29 2.93 7.89
CA ASP A 397 3.55 2.22 9.14
C ASP A 397 2.55 1.09 9.35
N ALA A 398 3.05 -0.13 9.45
CA ALA A 398 2.24 -1.31 9.73
C ALA A 398 2.21 -1.67 11.22
N GLU A 399 2.80 -0.83 12.09
CA GLU A 399 2.74 -0.97 13.55
C GLU A 399 1.31 -1.01 14.08
N VAL A 400 0.42 -0.16 13.55
CA VAL A 400 -1.00 -0.13 13.93
C VAL A 400 -1.63 -1.53 13.80
N LEU A 401 -1.47 -2.17 12.65
CA LEU A 401 -1.99 -3.52 12.43
C LEU A 401 -1.25 -4.57 13.25
N GLY A 402 0.07 -4.45 13.43
CA GLY A 402 0.86 -5.38 14.24
C GLY A 402 0.46 -5.40 15.71
N TYR A 403 0.22 -4.21 16.30
CA TYR A 403 -0.30 -4.08 17.65
C TYR A 403 -1.74 -4.56 17.76
N ALA A 404 -2.60 -4.20 16.79
CA ALA A 404 -3.98 -4.68 16.80
C ALA A 404 -4.08 -6.22 16.69
N CYS A 405 -3.26 -6.86 15.85
CA CYS A 405 -3.19 -8.32 15.80
C CYS A 405 -2.72 -8.92 17.13
N SER A 406 -1.87 -8.21 17.87
CA SER A 406 -1.41 -8.62 19.19
C SER A 406 -2.52 -8.53 20.25
N VAL A 407 -3.35 -7.49 20.19
CA VAL A 407 -4.57 -7.36 21.00
C VAL A 407 -5.54 -8.50 20.67
N LEU A 408 -5.79 -8.75 19.39
CA LEU A 408 -6.71 -9.82 18.98
C LEU A 408 -6.21 -11.19 19.43
N ALA A 409 -4.92 -11.50 19.24
CA ALA A 409 -4.34 -12.76 19.66
C ALA A 409 -4.39 -12.93 21.19
N SER A 410 -4.12 -11.88 21.97
CA SER A 410 -4.14 -11.96 23.43
C SER A 410 -5.53 -12.26 23.97
N PHE A 411 -6.57 -11.56 23.48
CA PHE A 411 -7.95 -11.76 23.92
C PHE A 411 -8.64 -12.97 23.27
N ALA A 412 -8.09 -13.52 22.18
CA ALA A 412 -8.54 -14.81 21.65
C ALA A 412 -8.25 -15.94 22.64
N ILE A 413 -7.19 -15.83 23.45
CA ILE A 413 -6.65 -16.93 24.29
C ILE A 413 -7.16 -16.85 25.74
N THR A 414 -7.82 -15.76 26.15
CA THR A 414 -8.28 -15.54 27.54
C THR A 414 -9.40 -16.48 28.01
N ARG A 415 -10.03 -17.25 27.13
CA ARG A 415 -11.05 -18.25 27.51
C ARG A 415 -10.43 -19.65 27.59
N THR A 416 -10.34 -20.19 28.81
CA THR A 416 -10.06 -21.60 29.06
C THR A 416 -11.29 -22.42 28.69
N GLY A 417 -11.30 -22.98 27.47
CA GLY A 417 -12.11 -24.17 27.21
C GLY A 417 -11.57 -25.36 28.02
N ASP A 418 -12.35 -26.43 28.13
CA ASP A 418 -11.87 -27.70 28.70
C ASP A 418 -10.57 -28.13 28.00
N PRO A 419 -9.45 -28.30 28.72
CA PRO A 419 -8.18 -28.76 28.14
C PRO A 419 -8.29 -30.09 27.38
N GLN A 420 -9.31 -30.90 27.70
CA GLN A 420 -9.60 -32.18 27.04
C GLN A 420 -10.45 -32.04 25.77
N ALA A 421 -11.00 -30.85 25.49
CA ALA A 421 -11.76 -30.54 24.28
C ALA A 421 -11.02 -29.48 23.41
N PRO A 422 -9.85 -29.83 22.82
CA PRO A 422 -8.98 -28.89 22.11
C PRO A 422 -9.63 -28.19 20.90
N LEU A 423 -10.76 -28.72 20.41
CA LEU A 423 -11.54 -28.19 19.28
C LEU A 423 -12.64 -27.19 19.68
N ALA A 424 -13.02 -27.06 20.96
CA ALA A 424 -14.27 -26.40 21.35
C ALA A 424 -14.34 -24.88 21.07
N THR A 425 -13.20 -24.20 20.88
CA THR A 425 -13.17 -22.78 20.46
C THR A 425 -12.49 -22.61 19.11
N VAL A 426 -12.94 -23.41 18.15
CA VAL A 426 -12.75 -23.40 16.69
C VAL A 426 -12.12 -22.14 16.10
N VAL A 427 -12.61 -20.95 16.44
CA VAL A 427 -12.16 -19.69 15.85
C VAL A 427 -10.74 -19.27 16.28
N ILE A 428 -10.30 -19.64 17.48
CA ILE A 428 -9.03 -19.19 18.08
C ILE A 428 -7.81 -19.48 17.19
N PRO A 429 -7.58 -20.70 16.68
CA PRO A 429 -6.42 -20.99 15.84
C PRO A 429 -6.34 -20.03 14.65
N TRP A 430 -7.44 -19.78 13.95
CA TRP A 430 -7.39 -18.98 12.73
C TRP A 430 -7.35 -17.48 12.97
N VAL A 431 -7.86 -17.00 14.11
CA VAL A 431 -7.66 -15.60 14.52
C VAL A 431 -6.22 -15.35 14.94
N VAL A 432 -5.63 -16.26 15.71
CA VAL A 432 -4.24 -16.17 16.17
C VAL A 432 -3.26 -16.38 15.01
N VAL A 433 -3.50 -17.36 14.14
CA VAL A 433 -2.66 -17.64 12.96
C VAL A 433 -2.80 -16.53 11.92
N ALA A 434 -4.01 -16.11 11.55
CA ALA A 434 -4.18 -15.02 10.58
C ALA A 434 -3.62 -13.69 11.11
N GLY A 435 -3.83 -13.41 12.41
CA GLY A 435 -3.19 -12.28 13.10
C GLY A 435 -1.67 -12.38 13.11
N GLY A 436 -1.12 -13.59 13.31
CA GLY A 436 0.31 -13.88 13.19
C GLY A 436 0.85 -13.62 11.79
N VAL A 437 0.16 -14.06 10.74
CA VAL A 437 0.53 -13.80 9.34
C VAL A 437 0.52 -12.30 9.03
N LEU A 438 -0.51 -11.57 9.46
CA LEU A 438 -0.59 -10.11 9.33
C LEU A 438 0.53 -9.41 10.12
N LYS A 439 0.93 -9.97 11.27
CA LYS A 439 2.04 -9.45 12.07
C LYS A 439 3.40 -9.73 11.42
N LEU A 440 3.56 -10.85 10.72
CA LEU A 440 4.75 -11.15 9.92
C LEU A 440 4.87 -10.14 8.76
N LEU A 441 3.73 -9.81 8.14
CA LEU A 441 3.65 -8.72 7.17
C LEU A 441 4.06 -7.38 7.80
N SER A 442 3.55 -7.03 8.98
CA SER A 442 3.94 -5.81 9.70
C SER A 442 5.45 -5.77 9.99
N GLY A 443 6.04 -6.90 10.41
CA GLY A 443 7.48 -7.03 10.63
C GLY A 443 8.28 -6.85 9.33
N SER A 444 7.81 -7.41 8.22
CA SER A 444 8.45 -7.26 6.90
C SER A 444 8.39 -5.81 6.40
N VAL A 445 7.25 -5.13 6.63
CA VAL A 445 7.09 -3.70 6.33
C VAL A 445 8.00 -2.84 7.21
N ALA A 446 8.10 -3.14 8.52
CA ALA A 446 9.01 -2.46 9.43
C ALA A 446 10.48 -2.62 9.00
N PHE A 447 10.88 -3.82 8.54
CA PHE A 447 12.21 -4.06 8.00
C PHE A 447 12.48 -3.19 6.76
N ALA A 448 11.53 -3.15 5.81
CA ALA A 448 11.63 -2.30 4.62
C ALA A 448 11.70 -0.80 4.96
N ARG A 449 11.26 -0.40 6.15
CA ARG A 449 11.38 0.96 6.71
C ARG A 449 12.71 1.26 7.39
N GLY A 450 13.60 0.28 7.54
CA GLY A 450 14.84 0.41 8.31
C GLY A 450 14.65 0.32 9.82
N LYS A 451 13.47 -0.11 10.30
CA LYS A 451 13.20 -0.38 11.71
C LYS A 451 13.63 -1.82 12.04
N THR A 452 14.91 -2.04 12.31
CA THR A 452 15.49 -3.39 12.45
C THR A 452 15.05 -4.09 13.74
N LEU A 453 14.98 -3.37 14.86
CA LEU A 453 14.67 -3.93 16.17
C LEU A 453 13.18 -4.22 16.31
N GLU A 454 12.34 -3.26 15.93
CA GLU A 454 10.88 -3.40 15.92
C GLU A 454 10.43 -4.51 14.96
N SER A 455 11.06 -4.59 13.78
CA SER A 455 10.81 -5.67 12.82
C SER A 455 11.12 -7.04 13.42
N SER A 456 12.28 -7.17 14.07
CA SER A 456 12.70 -8.44 14.69
C SER A 456 11.71 -8.90 15.75
N ALA A 457 11.21 -7.97 16.60
CA ALA A 457 10.18 -8.27 17.59
C ALA A 457 8.86 -8.70 16.94
N PHE A 458 8.38 -7.99 15.92
CA PHE A 458 7.15 -8.36 15.24
C PHE A 458 7.23 -9.73 14.56
N ILE A 459 8.32 -10.02 13.84
CA ILE A 459 8.52 -11.31 13.17
C ILE A 459 8.61 -12.43 14.20
N LEU A 460 9.39 -12.25 15.26
CA LEU A 460 9.53 -13.24 16.32
C LEU A 460 8.17 -13.56 16.97
N TYR A 461 7.43 -12.53 17.36
CA TYR A 461 6.13 -12.72 18.01
C TYR A 461 5.09 -13.29 17.04
N ALA A 462 5.16 -12.95 15.75
CA ALA A 462 4.33 -13.56 14.72
C ALA A 462 4.59 -15.06 14.57
N VAL A 463 5.85 -15.47 14.48
CA VAL A 463 6.25 -16.88 14.41
C VAL A 463 5.73 -17.65 15.62
N MET A 464 5.88 -17.08 16.83
CA MET A 464 5.33 -17.67 18.04
C MET A 464 3.81 -17.84 17.96
N TRP A 465 3.07 -16.80 17.58
CA TRP A 465 1.61 -16.90 17.46
C TRP A 465 1.18 -17.95 16.44
N ILE A 466 1.86 -18.04 15.29
CA ILE A 466 1.55 -19.03 14.25
C ILE A 466 1.81 -20.46 14.76
N ILE A 467 3.02 -20.72 15.26
CA ILE A 467 3.41 -22.05 15.74
C ILE A 467 2.50 -22.46 16.89
N TRP A 468 2.33 -21.59 17.88
CA TRP A 468 1.50 -21.87 19.05
C TRP A 468 0.03 -22.05 18.69
N GLY A 469 -0.50 -21.21 17.80
CA GLY A 469 -1.87 -21.29 17.31
C GLY A 469 -2.16 -22.64 16.65
N PHE A 470 -1.25 -23.11 15.78
CA PHE A 470 -1.38 -24.42 15.15
C PHE A 470 -1.16 -25.58 16.12
N THR A 471 -0.15 -25.52 16.99
CA THR A 471 0.14 -26.62 17.91
C THR A 471 -0.98 -26.79 18.92
N ARG A 472 -1.37 -25.70 19.61
CA ARG A 472 -2.33 -25.74 20.72
C ARG A 472 -3.74 -26.10 20.27
N TYR A 473 -4.19 -25.52 19.15
CA TYR A 473 -5.58 -25.65 18.73
C TYR A 473 -5.77 -26.54 17.49
N GLY A 474 -4.69 -27.03 16.89
CA GLY A 474 -4.72 -28.09 15.88
C GLY A 474 -4.69 -29.51 16.47
N GLY A 475 -4.86 -29.67 17.79
CA GLY A 475 -4.85 -30.97 18.47
C GLY A 475 -3.48 -31.62 18.65
N LEU A 476 -2.41 -31.01 18.12
CA LEU A 476 -1.03 -31.51 18.21
C LEU A 476 -0.40 -31.29 19.59
N TYR A 477 -0.91 -30.34 20.37
CA TYR A 477 -0.31 -29.96 21.65
C TYR A 477 -0.49 -31.01 22.74
N GLY A 478 -1.58 -31.80 22.72
CA GLY A 478 -1.76 -32.90 23.67
C GLY A 478 -0.65 -33.95 23.56
N THR A 479 -0.16 -34.23 22.35
CA THR A 479 0.93 -35.19 22.09
C THR A 479 2.32 -34.54 22.12
N ALA A 480 2.42 -33.22 21.85
CA ALA A 480 3.67 -32.47 21.87
C ALA A 480 4.05 -31.89 23.25
N ARG A 481 3.14 -31.88 24.23
CA ARG A 481 3.38 -31.41 25.60
C ARG A 481 4.44 -32.28 26.28
N SER A 482 5.68 -31.83 26.20
CA SER A 482 6.86 -32.61 26.56
C SER A 482 8.01 -31.69 26.97
N PHE A 483 9.05 -32.28 27.56
CA PHE A 483 10.30 -31.59 27.85
C PHE A 483 10.90 -30.90 26.61
N HIS A 484 10.76 -31.49 25.42
CA HIS A 484 11.25 -30.90 24.17
C HIS A 484 10.53 -29.59 23.81
N ALA A 485 9.22 -29.52 24.05
CA ALA A 485 8.46 -28.27 23.87
C ALA A 485 8.92 -27.20 24.87
N ALA A 486 9.16 -27.57 26.13
CA ALA A 486 9.68 -26.66 27.14
C ALA A 486 11.05 -26.07 26.75
N VAL A 487 11.97 -26.90 26.23
CA VAL A 487 13.29 -26.44 25.72
C VAL A 487 13.13 -25.42 24.59
N GLY A 488 12.22 -25.67 23.64
CA GLY A 488 11.92 -24.73 22.56
C GLY A 488 11.40 -23.37 23.08
N ILE A 489 10.51 -23.40 24.07
CA ILE A 489 9.97 -22.18 24.70
C ILE A 489 11.08 -21.43 25.45
N VAL A 490 11.97 -22.12 26.17
CA VAL A 490 13.12 -21.49 26.85
C VAL A 490 14.05 -20.81 25.85
N ALA A 491 14.39 -21.47 24.73
CA ALA A 491 15.21 -20.87 23.68
C ALA A 491 14.57 -19.58 23.11
N PHE A 492 13.26 -19.61 22.91
CA PHE A 492 12.50 -18.44 22.51
C PHE A 492 12.52 -17.32 23.57
N MET A 493 12.35 -17.66 24.85
CA MET A 493 12.41 -16.71 25.96
C MET A 493 13.76 -16.02 26.06
N LEU A 494 14.87 -16.73 25.81
CA LEU A 494 16.21 -16.13 25.77
C LEU A 494 16.32 -15.06 24.67
N PHE A 495 15.82 -15.37 23.46
CA PHE A 495 15.83 -14.41 22.36
C PHE A 495 14.89 -13.22 22.63
N ASN A 496 13.71 -13.45 23.22
CA ASN A 496 12.86 -12.36 23.66
C ASN A 496 13.49 -11.54 24.80
N GLY A 497 14.26 -12.15 25.71
CA GLY A 497 15.02 -11.45 26.74
C GLY A 497 16.05 -10.47 26.15
N PHE A 498 16.72 -10.86 25.06
CA PHE A 498 17.57 -9.95 24.29
C PHE A 498 16.77 -8.78 23.71
N ILE A 499 15.58 -9.04 23.16
CA ILE A 499 14.69 -7.97 22.67
C ILE A 499 14.29 -7.03 23.81
N VAL A 500 13.90 -7.54 24.97
CA VAL A 500 13.55 -6.74 26.16
C VAL A 500 14.72 -5.82 26.53
N PHE A 501 15.94 -6.36 26.60
CA PHE A 501 17.15 -5.56 26.85
C PHE A 501 17.34 -4.47 25.79
N CYS A 502 17.26 -4.83 24.51
CA CYS A 502 17.41 -3.89 23.40
C CYS A 502 16.34 -2.78 23.40
N THR A 503 15.10 -3.07 23.81
CA THR A 503 14.01 -2.08 23.88
C THR A 503 14.17 -1.06 25.01
N LEU A 504 15.05 -1.29 26.00
CA LEU A 504 15.41 -0.28 27.02
C LEU A 504 15.96 1.01 26.39
N PHE A 505 16.60 0.89 25.22
CA PHE A 505 17.20 1.98 24.47
C PHE A 505 16.23 2.63 23.44
N LEU A 506 15.03 2.05 23.23
CA LEU A 506 14.04 2.60 22.30
C LEU A 506 13.06 3.55 23.00
N ASN A 507 12.09 3.00 23.73
CA ASN A 507 11.12 3.77 24.51
C ASN A 507 10.39 2.87 25.52
N ILE A 508 9.73 3.50 26.48
CA ILE A 508 9.06 2.81 27.58
C ILE A 508 7.93 1.89 27.07
N ALA A 509 7.23 2.27 26.01
CA ALA A 509 6.13 1.48 25.45
C ALA A 509 6.64 0.16 24.85
N TRP A 510 7.73 0.19 24.08
CA TRP A 510 8.37 -1.01 23.51
C TRP A 510 8.98 -1.91 24.58
N PHE A 511 9.53 -1.32 25.65
CA PHE A 511 9.99 -2.09 26.80
C PHE A 511 8.84 -2.84 27.49
N LEU A 512 7.74 -2.15 27.80
CA LEU A 512 6.56 -2.79 28.39
C LEU A 512 5.94 -3.82 27.45
N TYR A 513 5.90 -3.55 26.15
CA TYR A 513 5.36 -4.46 25.13
C TYR A 513 6.17 -5.77 25.05
N SER A 514 7.50 -5.68 25.01
CA SER A 514 8.36 -6.87 24.96
C SER A 514 8.40 -7.63 26.29
N LEU A 515 8.40 -6.92 27.42
CA LEU A 515 8.39 -7.49 28.76
C LEU A 515 7.09 -8.26 29.03
N THR A 516 5.94 -7.70 28.66
CA THR A 516 4.66 -8.39 28.83
C THR A 516 4.52 -9.59 27.91
N PHE A 517 5.14 -9.59 26.72
CA PHE A 517 5.23 -10.78 25.88
C PHE A 517 6.12 -11.88 26.49
N LEU A 518 7.13 -11.51 27.28
CA LEU A 518 7.94 -12.47 28.03
C LEU A 518 7.10 -13.19 29.10
N LEU A 519 6.15 -12.49 29.74
CA LEU A 519 5.21 -13.09 30.69
C LEU A 519 4.28 -14.11 30.02
N ILE A 520 3.82 -13.84 28.79
CA ILE A 520 3.08 -14.84 27.98
C ILE A 520 3.96 -16.06 27.68
N SER A 521 5.22 -15.83 27.31
CA SER A 521 6.14 -16.94 27.03
C SER A 521 6.40 -17.79 28.29
N ALA A 522 6.47 -17.15 29.46
CA ALA A 522 6.57 -17.83 30.74
C ALA A 522 5.30 -18.64 31.07
N SER A 523 4.10 -18.13 30.74
CA SER A 523 2.86 -18.90 30.95
C SER A 523 2.83 -20.15 30.07
N PHE A 524 3.31 -20.05 28.83
CA PHE A 524 3.44 -21.20 27.93
C PHE A 524 4.44 -22.23 28.45
N LEU A 525 5.56 -21.80 29.02
CA LEU A 525 6.54 -22.69 29.63
C LEU A 525 5.95 -23.43 30.84
N LEU A 526 5.28 -22.70 31.74
CA LEU A 526 4.65 -23.28 32.92
C LEU A 526 3.56 -24.29 32.54
N ASP A 527 2.81 -24.02 31.48
CA ASP A 527 1.85 -24.98 30.94
C ASP A 527 2.56 -26.22 30.37
N ALA A 528 3.64 -26.07 29.62
CA ALA A 528 4.37 -27.21 29.06
C ALA A 528 4.92 -28.18 30.13
N ILE A 529 5.27 -27.67 31.33
CA ILE A 529 5.78 -28.48 32.45
C ILE A 529 4.73 -28.83 33.52
N HIS A 530 3.44 -28.57 33.26
CA HIS A 530 2.33 -28.83 34.21
C HIS A 530 2.41 -28.07 35.54
N ALA A 531 3.05 -26.90 35.55
CA ALA A 531 3.22 -26.07 36.74
C ALA A 531 2.49 -24.71 36.64
N LEU A 532 1.59 -24.54 35.66
CA LEU A 532 0.85 -23.28 35.45
C LEU A 532 -0.12 -23.01 36.61
N PRO A 533 0.07 -21.93 37.38
CA PRO A 533 -0.90 -21.53 38.39
C PRO A 533 -2.21 -21.10 37.73
N ALA A 534 -3.33 -21.43 38.36
CA ALA A 534 -4.66 -21.07 37.86
C ALA A 534 -4.76 -19.54 37.65
N GLY A 535 -5.10 -19.12 36.42
CA GLY A 535 -5.32 -17.72 36.06
C GLY A 535 -4.06 -16.91 35.72
N TYR A 536 -2.84 -17.48 35.84
CA TYR A 536 -1.61 -16.76 35.48
C TYR A 536 -1.55 -16.43 33.98
N ASP A 537 -1.93 -17.38 33.14
CA ASP A 537 -2.04 -17.22 31.69
C ASP A 537 -3.05 -16.14 31.29
N ILE A 538 -4.19 -16.09 31.97
CA ILE A 538 -5.22 -15.05 31.79
C ILE A 538 -4.67 -13.68 32.18
N ALA A 539 -4.01 -13.56 33.33
CA ALA A 539 -3.42 -12.30 33.78
C ALA A 539 -2.32 -11.80 32.82
N ALA A 540 -1.42 -12.68 32.38
CA ALA A 540 -0.34 -12.35 31.46
C ALA A 540 -0.87 -11.90 30.09
N THR A 541 -1.87 -12.60 29.54
CA THR A 541 -2.49 -12.26 28.26
C THR A 541 -3.30 -10.97 28.32
N LEU A 542 -4.03 -10.71 29.42
CA LEU A 542 -4.73 -9.43 29.64
C LEU A 542 -3.75 -8.26 29.72
N LEU A 543 -2.65 -8.40 30.47
CA LEU A 543 -1.65 -7.35 30.61
C LEU A 543 -1.00 -7.00 29.26
N PHE A 544 -0.58 -8.02 28.51
CA PHE A 544 -0.04 -7.82 27.16
C PHE A 544 -1.08 -7.22 26.20
N GLY A 545 -2.36 -7.63 26.30
CA GLY A 545 -3.45 -7.08 25.51
C GLY A 545 -3.66 -5.58 25.77
N LEU A 546 -3.64 -5.14 27.03
CA LEU A 546 -3.77 -3.74 27.41
C LEU A 546 -2.58 -2.90 26.92
N VAL A 547 -1.35 -3.39 27.09
CA VAL A 547 -0.15 -2.71 26.57
C VAL A 547 -0.17 -2.62 25.04
N SER A 548 -0.58 -3.71 24.36
CA SER A 548 -0.75 -3.74 22.91
C SER A 548 -1.83 -2.75 22.45
N PHE A 549 -2.92 -2.61 23.19
CA PHE A 549 -3.99 -1.67 22.88
C PHE A 549 -3.53 -0.21 23.02
N TYR A 550 -2.74 0.09 24.05
CA TYR A 550 -2.10 1.40 24.18
C TYR A 550 -1.16 1.70 23.00
N CYS A 551 -0.32 0.74 22.62
CA CYS A 551 0.59 0.89 21.48
C CYS A 551 -0.18 1.08 20.16
N PHE A 552 -1.25 0.32 19.96
CA PHE A 552 -2.17 0.48 18.82
C PHE A 552 -2.75 1.90 18.78
N LEU A 553 -3.27 2.40 19.90
CA LEU A 553 -3.88 3.73 19.97
C LEU A 553 -2.84 4.82 19.69
N SER A 554 -1.67 4.75 20.34
CA SER A 554 -0.59 5.71 20.12
C SER A 554 -0.10 5.70 18.66
N ALA A 555 0.13 4.53 18.06
CA ALA A 555 0.51 4.41 16.66
C ALA A 555 -0.56 4.99 15.72
N LEU A 556 -1.85 4.75 16.01
CA LEU A 556 -2.96 5.26 15.21
C LEU A 556 -3.07 6.79 15.29
N PHE A 557 -2.97 7.36 16.50
CA PHE A 557 -2.93 8.81 16.70
C PHE A 557 -1.75 9.45 15.99
N ASN A 558 -0.54 8.92 16.17
CA ASN A 558 0.68 9.46 15.56
C ASN A 558 0.68 9.29 14.02
N SER A 559 -0.03 8.30 13.49
CA SER A 559 -0.17 8.12 12.04
C SER A 559 -1.23 9.05 11.41
N THR A 560 -2.24 9.47 12.17
CA THR A 560 -3.36 10.28 11.65
C THR A 560 -3.14 11.77 11.88
N PHE A 561 -2.48 12.14 12.96
CA PHE A 561 -2.16 13.52 13.30
C PHE A 561 -0.65 13.75 13.09
N GLU A 562 -0.28 14.81 12.38
CA GLU A 562 1.11 15.21 12.12
C GLU A 562 1.77 15.73 13.42
N GLY A 563 2.06 14.82 14.37
CA GLY A 563 2.66 15.11 15.66
C GLY A 563 2.53 13.96 16.67
N SER A 564 3.47 13.85 17.62
CA SER A 564 3.40 12.86 18.71
C SER A 564 2.35 13.28 19.76
N CYS A 565 1.07 13.03 19.49
CA CYS A 565 -0.02 13.36 20.42
C CYS A 565 -0.08 12.41 21.62
N LEU A 566 0.22 11.12 21.42
CA LEU A 566 0.34 10.11 22.47
C LEU A 566 1.79 9.66 22.57
N SER A 567 2.46 10.08 23.64
CA SER A 567 3.88 9.80 23.88
C SER A 567 4.11 8.30 24.13
N MET A 568 4.96 7.66 23.32
CA MET A 568 5.47 6.30 23.57
C MET A 568 6.52 6.26 24.70
N GLY A 569 6.80 7.39 25.35
CA GLY A 569 7.81 7.53 26.39
C GLY A 569 9.21 7.80 25.85
N ARG A 570 10.14 8.12 26.75
CA ARG A 570 11.58 8.26 26.45
C ARG A 570 12.28 6.90 26.62
N PRO A 571 13.47 6.71 26.03
CA PRO A 571 14.33 5.56 26.37
C PRO A 571 14.56 5.49 27.88
N ILE A 572 14.56 4.28 28.44
CA ILE A 572 14.83 4.04 29.86
C ILE A 572 16.32 4.23 30.13
N VAL A 573 17.17 3.78 29.21
CA VAL A 573 18.62 3.94 29.27
C VAL A 573 19.06 4.81 28.09
N GLN A 574 19.73 5.92 28.39
CA GLN A 574 20.36 6.78 27.38
C GLN A 574 21.86 6.50 27.38
N LEU A 575 22.38 5.98 26.28
CA LEU A 575 23.82 5.87 26.05
C LEU A 575 24.35 7.25 25.65
N SER A 576 25.15 7.88 26.53
CA SER A 576 25.92 9.05 26.15
C SER A 576 26.99 8.63 25.11
N GLY A 577 26.95 9.23 23.92
CA GLY A 577 27.98 9.06 22.89
C GLY A 577 27.58 8.26 21.63
N VAL A 578 26.39 7.67 21.57
CA VAL A 578 25.85 7.05 20.34
C VAL A 578 24.47 7.65 20.07
N GLY A 579 24.45 8.85 19.50
CA GLY A 579 23.22 9.52 19.06
C GLY A 579 23.19 11.03 19.29
N GLY A 580 23.58 11.79 18.27
CA GLY A 580 23.09 13.15 18.03
C GLY A 580 23.81 14.27 18.78
N GLY A 581 24.84 14.83 18.14
CA GLY A 581 25.27 16.19 18.40
C GLY A 581 24.08 17.16 18.28
N THR A 582 24.02 18.12 19.20
CA THR A 582 22.95 19.09 19.38
C THR A 582 22.94 20.19 18.31
N THR A 583 22.88 19.81 17.04
CA THR A 583 22.48 20.68 15.92
C THR A 583 21.48 19.91 15.07
N LYS A 584 20.20 19.94 15.47
CA LYS A 584 19.11 19.30 14.73
C LYS A 584 18.97 19.94 13.36
N CYS A 585 19.42 19.24 12.31
CA CYS A 585 19.05 19.56 10.94
C CYS A 585 17.53 19.69 10.84
N LEU A 586 17.05 20.84 10.35
CA LEU A 586 15.63 21.15 10.32
C LEU A 586 14.95 20.47 9.12
N HIS A 587 14.03 19.54 9.36
CA HIS A 587 13.23 18.92 8.31
C HIS A 587 11.92 19.69 8.12
N LEU A 588 11.73 20.28 6.93
CA LEU A 588 10.57 21.14 6.63
C LEU A 588 9.80 20.61 5.43
N PRO A 589 8.47 20.46 5.49
CA PRO A 589 7.68 19.93 4.37
C PRO A 589 7.63 20.90 3.17
N ALA A 590 7.89 20.39 1.97
CA ALA A 590 7.87 21.14 0.71
C ALA A 590 6.50 21.72 0.35
N ARG A 591 5.42 21.12 0.87
CA ARG A 591 4.04 21.50 0.56
C ARG A 591 3.56 22.76 1.29
N LYS A 592 4.29 23.25 2.30
CA LYS A 592 3.93 24.45 3.07
C LYS A 592 4.75 25.64 2.59
N ALA A 593 4.11 26.72 2.16
CA ALA A 593 4.80 27.94 1.71
C ALA A 593 5.71 28.55 2.81
N SER A 594 5.28 28.48 4.07
CA SER A 594 6.08 28.90 5.22
C SER A 594 7.38 28.12 5.38
N SER A 595 7.37 26.82 5.05
CA SER A 595 8.53 25.95 5.07
C SER A 595 9.53 26.31 3.97
N VAL A 596 9.05 26.54 2.73
CA VAL A 596 9.92 26.97 1.62
C VAL A 596 10.56 28.32 1.93
N LYS A 597 9.78 29.27 2.46
CA LYS A 597 10.31 30.57 2.93
C LYS A 597 11.38 30.40 4.01
N ARG A 598 11.16 29.50 4.96
CA ARG A 598 12.14 29.24 6.03
C ARG A 598 13.45 28.63 5.49
N ILE A 599 13.38 27.72 4.51
CA ILE A 599 14.56 27.21 3.81
C ILE A 599 15.26 28.33 3.04
N ALA A 600 14.52 29.22 2.39
CA ALA A 600 15.09 30.38 1.70
C ALA A 600 15.84 31.30 2.68
N ASP A 601 15.28 31.57 3.86
CA ASP A 601 15.95 32.36 4.90
C ASP A 601 17.24 31.70 5.38
N ILE A 602 17.26 30.37 5.55
CA ILE A 602 18.47 29.62 5.93
C ILE A 602 19.56 29.77 4.85
N LEU A 603 19.21 29.58 3.57
CA LEU A 603 20.14 29.74 2.45
C LEU A 603 20.67 31.17 2.35
N LYS A 604 19.80 32.18 2.53
CA LYS A 604 20.17 33.60 2.55
C LYS A 604 21.07 33.96 3.72
N ASN A 605 21.07 33.19 4.80
CA ASN A 605 21.89 33.40 5.99
C ASN A 605 23.17 32.54 6.00
N GLY A 606 23.56 31.94 4.87
CA GLY A 606 24.81 31.18 4.75
C GLY A 606 24.68 29.70 5.12
N GLY A 607 23.46 29.20 5.35
CA GLY A 607 23.19 27.79 5.55
C GLY A 607 23.23 26.97 4.25
N THR A 608 23.36 25.67 4.41
CA THR A 608 23.31 24.65 3.36
C THR A 608 22.09 23.76 3.55
N CYS A 609 21.35 23.53 2.47
CA CYS A 609 20.08 22.81 2.55
C CYS A 609 20.01 21.64 1.58
N GLY A 610 19.41 20.54 2.00
CA GLY A 610 18.96 19.47 1.11
C GLY A 610 17.63 19.85 0.46
N ILE A 611 17.49 19.75 -0.86
CA ILE A 611 16.25 20.10 -1.56
C ILE A 611 15.82 19.01 -2.57
N PRO A 612 14.50 18.86 -2.81
CA PRO A 612 13.98 17.92 -3.81
C PRO A 612 14.26 18.42 -5.23
N THR A 613 14.22 17.53 -6.21
CA THR A 613 14.30 17.89 -7.64
C THR A 613 13.44 16.93 -8.46
N ASP A 614 13.30 17.22 -9.75
CA ASP A 614 12.77 16.36 -10.82
C ASP A 614 13.62 15.12 -11.10
N THR A 615 14.79 14.99 -10.47
CA THR A 615 15.72 13.86 -10.62
C THR A 615 16.04 13.22 -9.29
N VAL A 616 17.08 13.69 -8.60
CA VAL A 616 17.53 13.19 -7.28
C VAL A 616 17.62 14.35 -6.28
N TYR A 617 17.60 14.09 -4.99
CA TYR A 617 17.88 15.10 -3.97
C TYR A 617 19.29 15.66 -4.10
N VAL A 618 19.44 16.95 -3.81
CA VAL A 618 20.71 17.67 -3.93
C VAL A 618 20.98 18.53 -2.70
N LEU A 619 22.26 18.80 -2.45
CA LEU A 619 22.72 19.74 -1.44
C LEU A 619 22.99 21.07 -2.13
N VAL A 620 22.48 22.16 -1.56
CA VAL A 620 22.56 23.48 -2.17
C VAL A 620 23.03 24.56 -1.21
N ALA A 621 23.66 25.59 -1.79
CA ALA A 621 24.08 26.82 -1.13
C ALA A 621 23.75 28.02 -2.03
N ALA A 622 23.47 29.18 -1.44
CA ALA A 622 23.18 30.39 -2.22
C ALA A 622 24.46 31.00 -2.81
N CYS A 623 24.46 31.39 -4.09
CA CYS A 623 25.65 31.91 -4.78
C CYS A 623 26.22 33.18 -4.12
N HIS A 624 25.35 34.07 -3.63
CA HIS A 624 25.74 35.31 -2.96
C HIS A 624 26.35 35.11 -1.54
N ARG A 625 26.52 33.85 -1.10
CA ARG A 625 27.12 33.48 0.20
C ARG A 625 28.37 32.60 -0.05
N PRO A 626 29.55 33.21 -0.25
CA PRO A 626 30.78 32.48 -0.57
C PRO A 626 31.17 31.44 0.50
N ASP A 627 30.90 31.74 1.77
CA ASP A 627 31.07 30.87 2.93
C ASP A 627 30.21 29.61 2.85
N ALA A 628 28.94 29.74 2.44
CA ALA A 628 28.04 28.60 2.26
C ALA A 628 28.45 27.71 1.08
N VAL A 629 28.93 28.31 -0.01
CA VAL A 629 29.43 27.57 -1.19
C VAL A 629 30.66 26.74 -0.80
N GLU A 630 31.59 27.33 -0.03
CA GLU A 630 32.74 26.60 0.49
C GLU A 630 32.33 25.48 1.46
N LYS A 631 31.38 25.73 2.37
CA LYS A 631 30.81 24.71 3.27
C LYS A 631 30.19 23.55 2.48
N ALA A 632 29.42 23.83 1.44
CA ALA A 632 28.82 22.82 0.57
C ALA A 632 29.89 21.99 -0.17
N HIS A 633 30.98 22.63 -0.63
CA HIS A 633 32.11 21.94 -1.24
C HIS A 633 32.84 21.02 -0.23
N GLN A 634 33.16 21.54 0.96
CA GLN A 634 33.85 20.80 2.03
C GLN A 634 33.03 19.65 2.63
N SER A 635 31.71 19.67 2.45
CA SER A 635 30.84 18.57 2.88
C SER A 635 31.28 17.22 2.27
N LYS A 636 31.96 17.24 1.12
CA LYS A 636 32.50 16.09 0.40
C LYS A 636 33.99 15.85 0.69
N ARG A 637 34.32 14.66 1.21
CA ARG A 637 35.70 14.24 1.56
C ARG A 637 36.64 14.10 0.34
N GLN A 638 36.10 13.89 -0.86
CA GLN A 638 36.85 13.80 -2.13
C GLN A 638 36.18 14.70 -3.18
N ALA A 639 36.09 16.00 -2.90
CA ALA A 639 35.43 16.97 -3.78
C ALA A 639 36.23 17.31 -5.06
N GLN A 640 37.49 16.88 -5.16
CA GLN A 640 38.39 17.28 -6.24
C GLN A 640 38.00 16.72 -7.63
N ASP A 641 37.24 15.62 -7.71
CA ASP A 641 36.99 14.94 -8.98
C ASP A 641 35.73 15.43 -9.74
N ARG A 642 34.81 16.17 -9.09
CA ARG A 642 33.57 16.63 -9.74
C ARG A 642 33.17 18.05 -9.30
N PRO A 643 33.22 19.04 -10.21
CA PRO A 643 32.88 20.42 -9.86
C PRO A 643 31.39 20.58 -9.57
N MET A 644 31.04 21.56 -8.73
CA MET A 644 29.63 21.90 -8.46
C MET A 644 28.98 22.56 -9.67
N SER A 645 27.66 22.44 -9.78
CA SER A 645 26.85 23.04 -10.84
C SER A 645 26.11 24.29 -10.35
N LEU A 646 25.71 25.17 -11.27
CA LEU A 646 24.95 26.38 -11.01
C LEU A 646 23.49 26.20 -11.43
N TRP A 647 22.55 26.49 -10.56
CA TRP A 647 21.12 26.38 -10.88
C TRP A 647 20.44 27.75 -10.77
N ILE A 648 19.56 28.02 -11.72
CA ILE A 648 18.79 29.27 -11.85
C ILE A 648 17.29 28.96 -11.97
N SER A 649 16.43 29.90 -11.59
CA SER A 649 14.96 29.73 -11.67
C SER A 649 14.42 30.04 -13.07
N SER A 650 15.09 30.94 -13.79
CA SER A 650 14.75 31.34 -15.15
C SER A 650 15.96 31.97 -15.83
N LEU A 651 15.95 32.02 -17.17
CA LEU A 651 16.99 32.71 -17.95
C LEU A 651 17.06 34.21 -17.68
N LYS A 652 16.01 34.82 -17.11
CA LYS A 652 16.03 36.22 -16.66
C LYS A 652 17.16 36.51 -15.67
N GLN A 653 17.55 35.52 -14.87
CA GLN A 653 18.68 35.66 -13.93
C GLN A 653 20.04 35.81 -14.64
N LEU A 654 20.15 35.44 -15.92
CA LEU A 654 21.34 35.62 -16.76
C LEU A 654 21.16 36.71 -17.83
N GLU A 655 19.99 37.34 -17.92
CA GLU A 655 19.68 38.35 -18.94
C GLU A 655 20.67 39.54 -18.97
N PRO A 656 21.17 40.06 -17.83
CA PRO A 656 22.23 41.09 -17.83
C PRO A 656 23.52 40.65 -18.56
N ALA A 657 23.77 39.34 -18.62
CA ALA A 657 24.91 38.73 -19.27
C ALA A 657 24.60 38.17 -20.67
N LYS A 658 23.39 38.37 -21.21
CA LYS A 658 22.98 37.78 -22.50
C LYS A 658 23.97 38.07 -23.64
N HIS A 659 24.54 39.27 -23.66
CA HIS A 659 25.54 39.69 -24.65
C HIS A 659 26.86 38.91 -24.61
N LEU A 660 27.10 38.12 -23.55
CA LEU A 660 28.28 37.26 -23.38
C LEU A 660 28.04 35.81 -23.87
N PHE A 661 26.81 35.48 -24.28
CA PHE A 661 26.44 34.20 -24.86
C PHE A 661 26.20 34.36 -26.36
N THR A 662 26.48 33.32 -27.14
CA THR A 662 26.12 33.33 -28.57
C THR A 662 24.61 33.18 -28.75
N PRO A 663 24.02 33.73 -29.84
CA PRO A 663 22.59 33.62 -30.10
C PRO A 663 22.11 32.16 -30.10
N LEU A 664 22.85 31.27 -30.78
CA LEU A 664 22.54 29.85 -30.85
C LEU A 664 22.54 29.18 -29.47
N LEU A 665 23.51 29.51 -28.61
CA LEU A 665 23.54 29.00 -27.24
C LEU A 665 22.35 29.49 -26.42
N TRP A 666 21.98 30.76 -26.56
CA TRP A 666 20.85 31.33 -25.84
C TRP A 666 19.52 30.67 -26.24
N ASP A 667 19.27 30.54 -27.54
CA ASP A 667 18.06 29.90 -28.07
C ASP A 667 17.99 28.42 -27.67
N PHE A 668 19.13 27.73 -27.67
CA PHE A 668 19.22 26.34 -27.20
C PHE A 668 18.93 26.21 -25.70
N MET A 669 19.45 27.12 -24.86
CA MET A 669 19.14 27.14 -23.42
C MET A 669 17.64 27.38 -23.18
N GLU A 670 17.01 28.27 -23.94
CA GLU A 670 15.58 28.59 -23.83
C GLU A 670 14.70 27.41 -24.24
N ALA A 671 15.07 26.69 -25.29
CA ALA A 671 14.34 25.49 -25.72
C ALA A 671 14.59 24.26 -24.83
N ALA A 672 15.77 24.15 -24.23
CA ALA A 672 16.15 23.00 -23.43
C ALA A 672 15.58 23.04 -22.01
N TRP A 673 15.16 24.19 -21.49
CA TRP A 673 14.76 24.37 -20.10
C TRP A 673 13.36 24.98 -19.93
N PRO A 674 12.64 24.66 -18.83
CA PRO A 674 13.02 23.81 -17.70
C PRO A 674 12.99 22.31 -18.05
N SER A 675 14.02 21.55 -17.62
CA SER A 675 14.09 20.11 -17.89
C SER A 675 15.17 19.39 -17.06
N PRO A 676 15.21 18.05 -17.08
CA PRO A 676 16.29 17.28 -16.47
C PRO A 676 17.57 17.20 -17.34
N ILE A 677 17.91 18.29 -18.02
CA ILE A 677 19.13 18.48 -18.80
C ILE A 677 20.00 19.54 -18.09
N SER A 678 21.29 19.26 -17.91
CA SER A 678 22.29 20.23 -17.46
C SER A 678 23.19 20.59 -18.65
N LEU A 679 23.41 21.88 -18.88
CA LEU A 679 24.18 22.39 -20.02
C LEU A 679 25.52 22.94 -19.53
N VAL A 680 26.62 22.40 -20.06
CA VAL A 680 27.97 22.89 -19.79
C VAL A 680 28.31 23.97 -20.80
N VAL A 681 28.47 25.20 -20.32
CA VAL A 681 28.72 26.38 -21.14
C VAL A 681 30.10 26.98 -20.85
N PRO A 682 30.70 27.74 -21.78
CA PRO A 682 31.97 28.43 -21.52
C PRO A 682 31.89 29.34 -20.29
N ARG A 683 32.94 29.29 -19.46
CA ARG A 683 33.09 30.20 -18.33
C ARG A 683 33.44 31.59 -18.87
N GLY A 684 32.78 32.64 -18.36
CA GLY A 684 33.03 34.02 -18.77
C GLY A 684 32.79 35.02 -17.63
N ALA A 685 32.92 36.32 -17.93
CA ALA A 685 32.72 37.40 -16.97
C ALA A 685 31.30 37.43 -16.35
N TRP A 686 30.33 36.74 -16.96
CA TRP A 686 28.98 36.57 -16.44
C TRP A 686 28.95 35.92 -15.05
N VAL A 687 29.97 35.15 -14.69
CA VAL A 687 30.08 34.48 -13.39
C VAL A 687 30.25 35.48 -12.24
N ASP A 688 30.92 36.60 -12.50
CA ASP A 688 31.20 37.63 -11.49
C ASP A 688 29.92 38.36 -11.05
N LEU A 689 28.90 38.37 -11.93
CA LEU A 689 27.58 38.96 -11.65
C LEU A 689 26.75 38.14 -10.65
N LEU A 690 27.17 36.90 -10.33
CA LEU A 690 26.42 35.97 -9.47
C LEU A 690 26.78 36.06 -7.98
N GLY A 691 27.73 36.93 -7.61
CA GLY A 691 28.06 37.22 -6.21
C GLY A 691 28.88 36.14 -5.48
N MET A 692 29.44 35.17 -6.21
CA MET A 692 30.22 34.07 -5.62
C MET A 692 31.63 34.47 -5.15
N LYS A 693 32.20 35.55 -5.67
CA LYS A 693 33.57 36.01 -5.35
C LYS A 693 34.58 34.84 -5.45
N ASP A 694 35.47 34.69 -4.48
CA ASP A 694 36.52 33.65 -4.45
C ASP A 694 35.97 32.21 -4.43
N SER A 695 34.71 32.00 -4.02
CA SER A 695 34.08 30.67 -4.01
C SER A 695 33.73 30.16 -5.41
N ALA A 696 33.77 31.04 -6.43
CA ALA A 696 33.48 30.69 -7.82
C ALA A 696 34.47 29.63 -8.39
N LYS A 697 35.62 29.42 -7.74
CA LYS A 697 36.60 28.36 -8.09
C LYS A 697 36.08 26.95 -7.84
N TYR A 698 35.06 26.80 -6.97
CA TYR A 698 34.46 25.50 -6.64
C TYR A 698 33.28 25.13 -7.56
N VAL A 699 32.89 26.03 -8.47
CA VAL A 699 31.74 25.88 -9.38
C VAL A 699 32.23 25.79 -10.81
N GLY A 700 31.96 24.66 -11.46
CA GLY A 700 32.52 24.33 -12.77
C GLY A 700 34.04 24.13 -12.76
N THR A 701 34.62 24.15 -13.95
CA THR A 701 36.07 24.14 -14.21
C THR A 701 36.57 25.56 -14.51
N PRO A 702 37.89 25.79 -14.64
CA PRO A 702 38.40 27.06 -15.13
C PRO A 702 37.87 27.44 -16.53
N GLN A 703 37.46 26.47 -17.35
CA GLN A 703 37.02 26.68 -18.73
C GLN A 703 35.50 26.70 -18.92
N SER A 704 34.74 26.02 -18.05
CA SER A 704 33.29 25.81 -18.28
C SER A 704 32.49 25.62 -16.98
N ILE A 705 31.20 25.96 -17.02
CA ILE A 705 30.26 25.78 -15.90
C ILE A 705 29.03 25.03 -16.37
N ALA A 706 28.57 24.05 -15.56
CA ALA A 706 27.29 23.38 -15.77
C ALA A 706 26.15 24.21 -15.18
N ILE A 707 25.19 24.61 -16.01
CA ILE A 707 23.98 25.34 -15.61
C ILE A 707 22.76 24.42 -15.72
N ARG A 708 21.72 24.63 -14.91
CA ARG A 708 20.42 23.94 -15.03
C ARG A 708 19.25 24.81 -14.52
N ILE A 709 18.10 24.68 -15.19
CA ILE A 709 16.79 25.05 -14.64
C ILE A 709 16.01 23.74 -14.40
N PRO A 710 15.83 23.31 -13.15
CA PRO A 710 15.15 22.04 -12.86
C PRO A 710 13.64 22.15 -13.15
N ASP A 711 13.02 21.06 -13.61
CA ASP A 711 11.57 20.97 -13.76
C ASP A 711 10.89 20.58 -12.44
N CYS A 712 11.15 21.35 -11.39
CA CYS A 712 10.65 21.09 -10.05
C CYS A 712 10.10 22.38 -9.45
N SER A 713 8.77 22.52 -9.42
CA SER A 713 8.09 23.77 -9.05
C SER A 713 8.53 24.33 -7.70
N VAL A 714 8.64 23.49 -6.66
CA VAL A 714 9.08 23.94 -5.33
C VAL A 714 10.52 24.43 -5.33
N THR A 715 11.40 23.77 -6.08
CA THR A 715 12.83 24.12 -6.16
C THR A 715 13.04 25.36 -7.02
N THR A 716 12.37 25.46 -8.15
CA THR A 716 12.39 26.67 -9.00
C THR A 716 11.88 27.88 -8.23
N HIS A 717 10.79 27.72 -7.47
CA HIS A 717 10.26 28.79 -6.61
C HIS A 717 11.23 29.16 -5.46
N LEU A 718 11.91 28.17 -4.87
CA LEU A 718 12.95 28.42 -3.87
C LEU A 718 14.12 29.22 -4.46
N ILE A 719 14.59 28.85 -5.66
CA ILE A 719 15.67 29.57 -6.36
C ILE A 719 15.24 30.99 -6.71
N ASP A 720 13.97 31.19 -7.08
CA ASP A 720 13.42 32.51 -7.36
C ASP A 720 13.46 33.43 -6.12
N MET A 721 13.14 32.88 -4.94
CA MET A 721 13.22 33.61 -3.67
C MET A 721 14.65 33.90 -3.22
N VAL A 722 15.58 32.97 -3.44
CA VAL A 722 16.96 33.04 -2.94
C VAL A 722 17.90 33.78 -3.89
N GLY A 723 17.67 33.67 -5.19
CA GLY A 723 18.67 33.93 -6.24
C GLY A 723 19.38 32.64 -6.68
N PRO A 724 20.29 32.72 -7.66
CA PRO A 724 21.04 31.57 -8.17
C PRO A 724 21.69 30.76 -7.04
N ILE A 725 21.68 29.43 -7.17
CA ILE A 725 22.21 28.51 -6.17
C ILE A 725 23.29 27.60 -6.76
N VAL A 726 24.26 27.24 -5.93
CA VAL A 726 25.26 26.22 -6.23
C VAL A 726 24.74 24.87 -5.75
N VAL A 727 24.92 23.85 -6.59
CA VAL A 727 24.33 22.52 -6.38
C VAL A 727 25.39 21.44 -6.51
N THR A 728 25.39 20.55 -5.51
CA THR A 728 26.16 19.30 -5.51
C THR A 728 25.25 18.13 -5.12
N SER A 729 25.63 16.91 -5.48
CA SER A 729 24.84 15.73 -5.10
C SER A 729 24.84 15.55 -3.57
N ALA A 730 23.70 15.18 -2.99
CA ALA A 730 23.51 15.07 -1.53
C ALA A 730 24.02 13.72 -0.93
N ASN A 731 25.14 13.23 -1.46
CA ASN A 731 25.80 11.98 -1.05
C ASN A 731 27.32 12.18 -0.94
N PRO A 732 27.99 11.45 -0.03
CA PRO A 732 29.43 11.28 -0.04
C PRO A 732 29.91 10.76 -1.40
N THR A 733 31.12 11.16 -1.79
CA THR A 733 31.74 10.75 -3.05
C THR A 733 31.76 9.21 -3.18
N GLY A 734 31.30 8.69 -4.31
CA GLY A 734 31.31 7.24 -4.61
C GLY A 734 30.06 6.47 -4.16
N GLU A 735 29.19 7.07 -3.35
CA GLU A 735 27.94 6.41 -2.93
C GLU A 735 26.79 6.63 -3.91
N ALA A 736 25.72 5.81 -3.78
CA ALA A 736 24.48 6.01 -4.53
C ALA A 736 23.85 7.40 -4.28
N ASP A 737 23.18 7.93 -5.31
CA ASP A 737 22.46 9.21 -5.23
C ASP A 737 21.32 9.15 -4.19
N THR A 738 21.03 10.29 -3.58
CA THR A 738 19.92 10.43 -2.65
C THR A 738 18.62 10.64 -3.39
N THR A 739 17.64 9.77 -3.20
CA THR A 739 16.31 9.83 -3.82
C THR A 739 15.22 10.19 -2.81
N HIS A 740 15.57 10.51 -1.56
CA HIS A 740 14.61 10.88 -0.52
C HIS A 740 15.24 11.83 0.50
N HIS A 741 14.46 12.77 1.05
CA HIS A 741 14.92 13.74 2.05
C HIS A 741 15.59 13.10 3.27
N ASN A 742 15.06 11.97 3.77
CA ASN A 742 15.69 11.24 4.88
C ASN A 742 17.10 10.74 4.58
N GLN A 743 17.41 10.40 3.32
CA GLN A 743 18.74 9.94 2.94
C GLN A 743 19.76 11.08 2.98
N VAL A 744 19.32 12.33 2.73
CA VAL A 744 20.19 13.50 2.76
C VAL A 744 20.81 13.66 4.16
N TYR A 745 19.99 13.69 5.20
CA TYR A 745 20.50 13.80 6.57
C TYR A 745 21.24 12.52 7.00
N ALA A 746 20.75 11.33 6.66
CA ALA A 746 21.44 10.08 7.00
C ALA A 746 22.87 10.02 6.44
N LYS A 747 23.11 10.61 5.27
CA LYS A 747 24.42 10.60 4.60
C LYS A 747 25.31 11.77 4.97
N LEU A 748 24.74 12.97 5.14
CA LEU A 748 25.52 14.19 5.37
C LEU A 748 25.57 14.61 6.84
N GLY A 749 24.66 14.12 7.68
CA GLY A 749 24.59 14.40 9.11
C GLY A 749 24.56 15.90 9.39
N ASP A 750 25.41 16.33 10.33
CA ASP A 750 25.51 17.73 10.80
C ASP A 750 26.12 18.68 9.75
N LYS A 751 26.47 18.19 8.55
CA LYS A 751 26.93 19.02 7.44
C LYS A 751 25.80 19.70 6.66
N VAL A 752 24.54 19.43 7.03
CA VAL A 752 23.34 20.02 6.42
C VAL A 752 22.53 20.74 7.49
N ASP A 753 22.19 21.99 7.23
CA ASP A 753 21.49 22.82 8.21
C ASP A 753 19.97 22.56 8.18
N ALA A 754 19.42 22.25 7.00
CA ALA A 754 18.02 21.90 6.83
C ALA A 754 17.74 21.03 5.60
N VAL A 755 16.62 20.31 5.58
CA VAL A 755 16.15 19.53 4.42
C VAL A 755 14.71 19.88 4.10
N LEU A 756 14.46 20.27 2.85
CA LEU A 756 13.13 20.46 2.30
C LEU A 756 12.53 19.09 1.89
N CYS A 757 11.50 18.65 2.59
CA CYS A 757 10.97 17.30 2.55
C CYS A 757 9.79 17.20 1.59
N ASP A 758 9.96 16.50 0.47
CA ASP A 758 8.93 16.27 -0.57
C ASP A 758 8.74 14.78 -0.86
N GLY A 759 9.08 13.93 0.11
CA GLY A 759 8.99 12.48 -0.08
C GLY A 759 10.07 11.94 -1.02
N PRO A 760 9.71 10.90 -1.81
CA PRO A 760 10.59 10.32 -2.81
C PRO A 760 10.74 11.22 -4.04
N SER A 761 11.97 11.30 -4.57
CA SER A 761 12.20 11.83 -5.90
C SER A 761 11.41 11.04 -6.94
N PRO A 762 10.88 11.70 -7.99
CA PRO A 762 10.09 11.04 -9.03
C PRO A 762 10.90 10.01 -9.83
N GLU A 763 12.23 10.18 -9.85
CA GLU A 763 13.16 9.40 -10.65
C GLU A 763 14.33 8.92 -9.78
N ASN A 764 15.06 7.90 -10.24
CA ASN A 764 16.22 7.36 -9.53
C ASN A 764 17.55 7.56 -10.29
N ILE A 765 17.51 8.32 -11.39
CA ILE A 765 18.66 8.60 -12.25
C ILE A 765 18.86 10.11 -12.30
N ALA A 766 20.12 10.55 -12.26
CA ALA A 766 20.49 11.95 -12.37
C ALA A 766 20.21 12.55 -13.77
N SER A 767 20.35 13.88 -13.89
CA SER A 767 20.17 14.61 -15.14
C SER A 767 21.18 14.23 -16.23
N THR A 768 20.78 14.42 -17.48
CA THR A 768 21.67 14.35 -18.65
C THR A 768 22.55 15.59 -18.71
N VAL A 769 23.86 15.42 -18.90
CA VAL A 769 24.85 16.51 -18.93
C VAL A 769 25.40 16.66 -20.33
N VAL A 770 25.09 17.79 -20.96
CA VAL A 770 25.41 18.12 -22.37
C VAL A 770 26.54 19.13 -22.41
N ASP A 771 27.54 18.89 -23.25
CA ASP A 771 28.62 19.83 -23.51
C ASP A 771 28.23 20.77 -24.66
N CYS A 772 28.04 22.06 -24.33
CA CYS A 772 27.70 23.11 -25.27
C CYS A 772 28.87 24.07 -25.55
N THR A 773 30.09 23.74 -25.12
CA THR A 773 31.26 24.62 -25.32
C THR A 773 31.64 24.84 -26.78
N LYS A 774 31.18 23.97 -27.69
CA LYS A 774 31.41 24.05 -29.15
C LYS A 774 30.12 24.18 -29.96
N ILE A 775 29.03 24.65 -29.34
CA ILE A 775 27.70 24.69 -29.95
C ILE A 775 27.67 25.51 -31.25
N ASP A 776 28.48 26.56 -31.37
CA ASP A 776 28.57 27.39 -32.58
C ASP A 776 29.14 26.66 -33.80
N SER A 777 29.84 25.54 -33.58
CA SER A 777 30.27 24.64 -34.67
C SER A 777 29.17 23.66 -35.12
N GLY A 778 27.94 23.80 -34.60
CA GLY A 778 26.83 22.89 -34.83
C GLY A 778 26.93 21.56 -34.07
N ASN A 779 27.86 21.45 -33.11
CA ASN A 779 28.14 20.21 -32.40
C ASN A 779 27.92 20.35 -30.88
N ILE A 780 27.32 19.32 -30.28
CA ILE A 780 27.20 19.16 -28.83
C ILE A 780 27.77 17.80 -28.38
N GLY A 781 28.42 17.79 -27.22
CA GLY A 781 28.93 16.59 -26.57
C GLY A 781 28.03 16.11 -25.43
N PHE A 782 28.37 14.97 -24.82
CA PHE A 782 27.67 14.44 -23.65
C PHE A 782 28.69 13.94 -22.63
N PHE A 783 28.76 14.58 -21.46
CA PHE A 783 29.55 14.09 -20.32
C PHE A 783 28.83 12.96 -19.59
N ARG A 784 27.49 12.99 -19.57
CA ARG A 784 26.66 11.95 -18.95
C ARG A 784 25.32 11.86 -19.66
N VAL A 785 24.88 10.64 -19.97
CA VAL A 785 23.48 10.38 -20.36
C VAL A 785 22.72 9.98 -19.09
N GLY A 786 21.77 10.81 -18.69
CA GLY A 786 20.89 10.58 -17.55
C GLY A 786 19.51 10.15 -18.01
N ILE A 787 18.48 10.67 -17.36
CA ILE A 787 17.07 10.36 -17.69
C ILE A 787 16.67 10.71 -19.13
N ILE A 788 17.23 11.79 -19.71
CA ILE A 788 16.94 12.18 -21.09
C ILE A 788 17.95 11.53 -22.04
N PRO A 789 17.53 10.63 -22.95
CA PRO A 789 18.43 10.00 -23.90
C PRO A 789 18.93 10.98 -24.98
N LYS A 790 20.10 10.70 -25.56
CA LYS A 790 20.72 11.53 -26.62
C LYS A 790 19.78 11.83 -27.79
N ALA A 791 18.91 10.86 -28.14
CA ALA A 791 17.96 10.97 -29.24
C ALA A 791 16.89 12.06 -29.02
N GLN A 792 16.62 12.44 -27.77
CA GLN A 792 15.69 13.54 -27.45
C GLN A 792 16.39 14.90 -27.39
N VAL A 793 17.69 14.95 -27.06
CA VAL A 793 18.45 16.21 -26.97
C VAL A 793 18.86 16.73 -28.36
N LYS A 794 19.36 15.85 -29.24
CA LYS A 794 19.87 16.26 -30.57
C LYS A 794 18.86 17.03 -31.43
N PRO A 795 17.57 16.63 -31.51
CA PRO A 795 16.58 17.36 -32.28
C PRO A 795 16.38 18.81 -31.83
N ILE A 796 16.59 19.12 -30.54
CA ILE A 796 16.47 20.48 -30.01
C ILE A 796 17.49 21.41 -30.68
N LEU A 797 18.74 20.95 -30.88
CA LEU A 797 19.77 21.74 -31.55
C LEU A 797 19.49 21.87 -33.05
N ILE A 798 19.07 20.78 -33.71
CA ILE A 798 18.81 20.74 -35.15
C ILE A 798 17.78 21.80 -35.57
N PHE A 799 16.80 22.09 -34.69
CA PHE A 799 15.79 23.11 -34.95
C PHE A 799 16.37 24.52 -35.19
N PHE A 800 17.55 24.83 -34.64
CA PHE A 800 18.19 26.15 -34.73
C PHE A 800 19.37 26.21 -35.71
N LEU A 801 19.76 25.07 -36.31
CA LEU A 801 20.81 25.06 -37.33
C LEU A 801 20.21 25.38 -38.70
N PRO A 802 20.94 26.10 -39.57
CA PRO A 802 20.52 26.29 -40.96
C PRO A 802 20.38 24.92 -41.66
N PRO A 803 19.41 24.78 -42.59
CA PRO A 803 19.09 23.53 -43.27
C PRO A 803 20.25 22.94 -44.09
#